data_AF-A0A972VE83-F1
#
_entry.id   AF-A0A972VE83-F1
#
_cell.length_a   1.000
_cell.length_b   1.000
_cell.length_c   1.000
_cell.angle_alpha   90.00
_cell.angle_beta   90.00
_cell.angle_gamma   90.00
#
_symmetry.space_group_name_H-M   'P 1'
#
loop_
_entity.id
_entity.type
_entity.pdbx_description
1 polymer ?
#
loop_
_entity_poly.entity_id
_entity_poly.type
_entity_poly.pdbx_seq_one_letter_code
_entity_poly.pdbx_strand_id
1 'polypeptide(L)'
;MIKNILCVIVGTATILLLTVNPVLASSNHVQFDFESGDLQGWRVVEGWFEHPVSDRAVFHNGYAEVPQNRYNKQGQFYLSTVERKTGPSNDQMTGVLESPVFVLDGPDISFLIGGGRAKTTYVALCTLNGEEILKASAHQTEIMHRVTWSAGQWVGQPVFLRIADASTQGWGHVTFDDFTAQGTINKSATATHFSQRKPMLNLVGVTLSPDQITGLEKAIQDLSTSFGGHYARGPEFLARLATTRNRLRKSTDLEAIAEFRSLQREALMANPLLCRQPILYIVRPQYRSSYHAIDTLFHTDEANTQDFEGGGAMKLIDFAKGGRVQTVLNVPQGIARDPEVHFSGKKIIFALRRDIHEDWHIWEIQSDGTGLRQLTSASGVCDFDPLYLPDDTVLFSSTREPKYNQCSQDIAANLFRMESDGANIHQIDRNNLFDNQASLMDDGRILYARWEYVDRNFGDAHGLWTTTPDGTNHAIYWGNNTAVPGAAYTPRQIPGTDRVVCIFGPHHDHLWGAMAVVDRQLGMDGRSGVVRTWPAAAIDHVRSQGGFACDDPLETRLKYADPYPLSEKYFLCSRMTGRGSEMGMYLVDVFGNEILLHVEGRGCYDPMPLTARTRPPQIPSRRNVESVEGTFYIQDVYQGTHLQDVKRGTVKSLRVVEAPEKRTWSAGKWFGQGYMAPGMNWHGLENKRILGTVPVEADGSAYFAVPAEKFVYFQLLDANDMMIHSMRSGTLVQPGERTGCIGCHDHRLVTPSLARAMPPLALKRAPSRLTGWQGPPRPFGFVAEVQPIFNRHCLGCHDFGQEGAEKLVLAPDRDLTFNAAYTELWRKHYVQCVGAGPAEIQSAYAWGSHRSKLVQVLRAGHHDVKLSAEELGRIITWVDLNAPYYATYNCAYPESVSGRCPLTRPQLARLCELVGPPMVWRGEGSPFNNFGSHPGIMISFDRPGLSPCLSNFKDKSDPEYHEALGLIQAGKNMLAIRPAADMPGFVACAEDQRREAKYAERARIERRNREAMRSGTRAYDANPEDLSTRFETPNAESAIEKESL
;
A
#
# COMPACT_ATOMS: atom_id res chain seq x y z
N MET A 1 24.50 -51.43 29.37
CA MET A 1 24.26 -52.15 30.64
C MET A 1 22.80 -51.94 31.03
N ILE A 2 22.10 -53.00 31.49
CA ILE A 2 20.94 -53.03 32.42
C ILE A 2 19.79 -52.01 32.19
N LYS A 3 18.49 -52.33 32.04
CA LYS A 3 17.63 -53.53 31.76
C LYS A 3 16.26 -52.92 31.27
N ASN A 4 15.52 -53.41 30.27
CA ASN A 4 14.70 -54.66 30.17
C ASN A 4 13.62 -54.79 31.28
N ILE A 5 12.35 -55.21 31.06
CA ILE A 5 11.60 -55.69 29.86
C ILE A 5 10.06 -55.79 30.16
N LEU A 6 9.22 -55.91 29.12
CA LEU A 6 7.81 -56.42 29.00
C LEU A 6 6.62 -56.05 29.95
N CYS A 7 5.46 -56.03 29.27
CA CYS A 7 4.04 -56.12 29.65
C CYS A 7 3.61 -57.32 30.53
N VAL A 8 2.48 -57.20 31.27
CA VAL A 8 1.46 -58.26 31.55
C VAL A 8 0.16 -57.68 32.17
N ILE A 9 -0.98 -58.36 32.05
CA ILE A 9 -2.30 -58.00 32.65
C ILE A 9 -2.90 -59.18 33.45
N VAL A 10 -3.22 -59.00 34.74
CA VAL A 10 -4.03 -59.87 35.65
C VAL A 10 -4.59 -58.99 36.82
N GLY A 11 -5.75 -59.20 37.45
CA GLY A 11 -6.91 -60.04 37.11
C GLY A 11 -7.73 -60.60 38.31
N THR A 12 -8.73 -59.86 38.84
CA THR A 12 -9.77 -60.29 39.83
C THR A 12 -9.27 -60.61 41.28
N ALA A 13 -10.06 -60.73 42.37
CA ALA A 13 -11.52 -60.74 42.67
C ALA A 13 -11.75 -60.20 44.14
N THR A 14 -12.76 -59.39 44.52
CA THR A 14 -14.21 -59.67 44.85
C THR A 14 -14.51 -59.88 46.38
N ILE A 15 -15.76 -59.57 46.84
CA ILE A 15 -16.44 -59.73 48.17
C ILE A 15 -16.54 -58.44 49.03
N LEU A 16 -17.64 -58.09 49.75
CA LEU A 16 -19.11 -58.24 49.55
C LEU A 16 -19.88 -57.24 50.49
N LEU A 17 -21.10 -56.85 50.10
CA LEU A 17 -22.10 -55.95 50.75
C LEU A 17 -22.81 -56.57 51.98
N LEU A 18 -23.45 -55.90 52.96
CA LEU A 18 -23.70 -54.47 53.36
C LEU A 18 -23.30 -54.28 54.87
N THR A 19 -23.79 -53.46 55.84
CA THR A 19 -24.87 -52.43 56.11
C THR A 19 -24.53 -51.76 57.50
N VAL A 20 -25.07 -50.67 58.09
CA VAL A 20 -26.05 -49.56 57.82
C VAL A 20 -25.60 -48.32 58.66
N ASN A 21 -26.07 -47.10 58.34
CA ASN A 21 -26.20 -45.87 59.18
C ASN A 21 -24.94 -45.22 59.83
N PRO A 22 -24.92 -43.89 60.10
CA PRO A 22 -25.74 -42.79 59.55
C PRO A 22 -24.92 -41.58 59.00
N VAL A 23 -25.66 -40.64 58.39
CA VAL A 23 -25.35 -39.25 58.00
C VAL A 23 -24.00 -38.62 58.43
N LEU A 24 -23.23 -38.18 57.44
CA LEU A 24 -22.69 -36.81 57.37
C LEU A 24 -22.88 -36.31 55.93
N ALA A 25 -23.60 -35.21 55.74
CA ALA A 25 -23.77 -34.57 54.44
C ALA A 25 -22.84 -33.36 54.34
N SER A 26 -21.97 -33.34 53.33
CA SER A 26 -21.30 -32.11 52.90
C SER A 26 -22.32 -31.24 52.17
N SER A 27 -22.64 -30.05 52.70
CA SER A 27 -23.40 -29.05 51.95
C SER A 27 -22.56 -28.59 50.75
N ASN A 28 -23.15 -28.65 49.55
CA ASN A 28 -22.55 -27.98 48.40
C ASN A 28 -22.77 -26.48 48.53
N HIS A 29 -21.72 -25.71 48.30
CA HIS A 29 -21.76 -24.26 48.30
C HIS A 29 -21.32 -23.72 46.94
N VAL A 30 -21.99 -22.66 46.50
CA VAL A 30 -21.54 -21.83 45.37
C VAL A 30 -20.77 -20.67 45.97
N GLN A 31 -19.52 -20.50 45.55
CA GLN A 31 -18.64 -19.42 45.99
C GLN A 31 -18.09 -18.62 44.80
N PHE A 32 -18.13 -17.29 44.88
CA PHE A 32 -17.40 -16.40 43.99
C PHE A 32 -16.63 -15.38 44.83
N ASP A 33 -15.38 -15.74 45.09
CA ASP A 33 -14.36 -15.07 45.91
C ASP A 33 -13.17 -14.55 45.06
N PHE A 34 -13.07 -14.98 43.80
CA PHE A 34 -12.06 -14.53 42.82
C PHE A 34 -10.59 -14.80 43.19
N GLU A 35 -10.32 -15.47 44.32
CA GLU A 35 -8.99 -15.83 44.84
C GLU A 35 -8.16 -16.73 43.91
N SER A 36 -8.78 -17.30 42.87
CA SER A 36 -8.07 -17.96 41.77
C SER A 36 -7.28 -17.00 40.86
N GLY A 37 -7.52 -15.69 40.95
CA GLY A 37 -6.99 -14.69 40.03
C GLY A 37 -7.70 -14.66 38.66
N ASP A 38 -8.78 -15.42 38.47
CA ASP A 38 -9.61 -15.38 37.26
C ASP A 38 -11.10 -15.11 37.56
N LEU A 39 -11.90 -14.91 36.51
CA LEU A 39 -13.32 -14.56 36.60
C LEU A 39 -14.23 -15.68 37.15
N GLN A 40 -13.71 -16.85 37.52
CA GLN A 40 -14.44 -18.01 38.05
C GLN A 40 -15.66 -18.38 37.19
N GLY A 41 -15.49 -18.27 35.87
CA GLY A 41 -16.49 -18.57 34.85
C GLY A 41 -17.49 -17.45 34.52
N TRP A 42 -17.43 -16.31 35.22
CA TRP A 42 -18.19 -15.10 34.87
C TRP A 42 -17.76 -14.55 33.50
N ARG A 43 -18.63 -13.79 32.84
CA ARG A 43 -18.36 -13.20 31.52
C ARG A 43 -18.93 -11.80 31.42
N VAL A 44 -18.15 -10.89 30.84
CA VAL A 44 -18.70 -9.65 30.26
C VAL A 44 -19.60 -10.06 29.10
N VAL A 45 -20.89 -9.74 29.19
CA VAL A 45 -21.87 -9.99 28.14
C VAL A 45 -22.17 -8.72 27.35
N GLU A 46 -22.24 -7.57 28.02
CA GLU A 46 -22.51 -6.27 27.39
C GLU A 46 -21.39 -5.27 27.74
N GLY A 47 -21.13 -4.31 26.86
CA GLY A 47 -20.11 -3.28 27.08
C GLY A 47 -18.68 -3.82 27.19
N TRP A 48 -17.85 -3.19 28.02
CA TRP A 48 -16.45 -3.59 28.23
C TRP A 48 -15.92 -3.14 29.61
N PHE A 49 -15.01 -3.95 30.17
CA PHE A 49 -14.23 -3.66 31.37
C PHE A 49 -12.79 -4.12 31.14
N GLU A 50 -11.79 -3.32 31.47
CA GLU A 50 -10.39 -3.57 31.09
C GLU A 50 -9.72 -4.65 31.94
N HIS A 51 -9.88 -4.56 33.27
CA HIS A 51 -9.26 -5.49 34.22
C HIS A 51 -10.26 -5.90 35.32
N PRO A 52 -11.27 -6.75 34.99
CA PRO A 52 -12.45 -6.95 35.84
C PRO A 52 -12.22 -7.77 37.12
N VAL A 53 -11.03 -8.33 37.31
CA VAL A 53 -10.57 -8.96 38.56
C VAL A 53 -9.29 -8.22 38.96
N SER A 54 -9.25 -7.67 40.18
CA SER A 54 -8.18 -6.81 40.68
C SER A 54 -7.66 -7.30 42.03
N ASP A 55 -6.38 -7.10 42.31
CA ASP A 55 -5.78 -7.32 43.63
C ASP A 55 -5.58 -6.04 44.45
N ARG A 56 -5.93 -4.87 43.88
CA ARG A 56 -5.67 -3.53 44.42
C ARG A 56 -5.93 -3.46 45.93
N ALA A 57 -4.91 -3.06 46.69
CA ALA A 57 -4.95 -3.03 48.15
C ALA A 57 -5.59 -1.77 48.74
N VAL A 58 -5.68 -0.69 47.96
CA VAL A 58 -6.02 0.68 48.42
C VAL A 58 -6.95 1.35 47.41
N PHE A 59 -7.96 2.08 47.89
CA PHE A 59 -9.00 2.76 47.09
C PHE A 59 -8.43 3.56 45.92
N HIS A 60 -9.18 3.70 44.82
CA HIS A 60 -8.69 4.33 43.59
C HIS A 60 -8.17 5.76 43.77
N ASN A 61 -8.73 6.52 44.72
CA ASN A 61 -8.29 7.87 45.11
C ASN A 61 -7.63 7.92 46.52
N GLY A 62 -7.20 6.76 47.04
CA GLY A 62 -6.69 6.60 48.40
C GLY A 62 -5.16 6.53 48.50
N TYR A 63 -4.62 7.24 49.48
CA TYR A 63 -3.22 7.12 49.92
C TYR A 63 -3.02 5.84 50.75
N ALA A 64 -1.91 5.12 50.53
CA ALA A 64 -1.67 3.76 51.06
C ALA A 64 -1.24 3.70 52.54
N GLU A 65 -0.73 4.83 53.01
CA GLU A 65 -0.32 5.14 54.39
C GLU A 65 -1.51 5.41 55.32
N VAL A 66 -2.73 5.61 54.78
CA VAL A 66 -3.97 5.79 55.55
C VAL A 66 -4.68 4.42 55.68
N PRO A 67 -4.76 3.81 56.89
CA PRO A 67 -5.32 2.47 57.05
C PRO A 67 -6.78 2.33 56.57
N GLN A 68 -7.57 3.39 56.69
CA GLN A 68 -8.98 3.45 56.28
C GLN A 68 -9.19 3.40 54.76
N ASN A 69 -8.14 3.63 53.96
CA ASN A 69 -8.23 3.61 52.49
C ASN A 69 -8.09 2.19 51.90
N ARG A 70 -8.10 1.13 52.71
CA ARG A 70 -7.87 -0.25 52.25
C ARG A 70 -9.17 -0.97 51.93
N TYR A 71 -9.20 -1.69 50.81
CA TYR A 71 -10.34 -2.56 50.47
C TYR A 71 -10.49 -3.68 51.50
N ASN A 72 -11.67 -3.77 52.10
CA ASN A 72 -12.05 -4.78 53.09
C ASN A 72 -12.54 -6.08 52.45
N LYS A 73 -11.84 -6.51 51.39
CA LYS A 73 -12.12 -7.70 50.58
C LYS A 73 -11.64 -9.00 51.25
N GLN A 74 -12.20 -10.13 50.83
CA GLN A 74 -11.91 -11.48 51.32
C GLN A 74 -10.64 -12.02 50.67
N GLY A 75 -9.47 -11.54 51.09
CA GLY A 75 -8.19 -12.06 50.64
C GLY A 75 -7.48 -11.16 49.63
N GLN A 76 -6.93 -11.74 48.55
CA GLN A 76 -6.11 -11.00 47.58
C GLN A 76 -6.90 -10.37 46.45
N PHE A 77 -7.97 -10.98 45.94
CA PHE A 77 -8.67 -10.56 44.72
C PHE A 77 -10.12 -10.12 44.99
N TYR A 78 -10.74 -9.47 44.00
CA TYR A 78 -12.16 -9.10 43.96
C TYR A 78 -12.56 -8.71 42.53
N LEU A 79 -13.87 -8.68 42.24
CA LEU A 79 -14.40 -8.19 40.97
C LEU A 79 -14.61 -6.67 41.03
N SER A 80 -14.19 -5.94 39.99
CA SER A 80 -14.37 -4.48 39.87
C SER A 80 -14.68 -4.05 38.44
N THR A 81 -15.65 -3.15 38.24
CA THR A 81 -15.98 -2.63 36.89
C THR A 81 -15.15 -1.43 36.44
N VAL A 82 -14.29 -0.88 37.30
CA VAL A 82 -13.62 0.43 37.06
C VAL A 82 -12.10 0.35 36.85
N GLU A 83 -11.53 -0.86 36.97
CA GLU A 83 -10.09 -1.11 36.99
C GLU A 83 -9.44 -1.20 35.61
N ARG A 84 -8.26 -0.59 35.49
CA ARG A 84 -7.38 -0.65 34.32
C ARG A 84 -6.11 -1.43 34.61
N LYS A 85 -5.52 -2.00 33.56
CA LYS A 85 -4.22 -2.69 33.64
C LYS A 85 -3.06 -1.72 33.86
N THR A 86 -3.18 -0.48 33.37
CA THR A 86 -2.23 0.61 33.62
C THR A 86 -2.92 1.97 33.71
N GLY A 87 -2.53 2.80 34.68
CA GLY A 87 -3.05 4.15 34.87
C GLY A 87 -4.14 4.27 35.94
N PRO A 88 -4.87 5.40 36.00
CA PRO A 88 -5.99 5.58 36.92
C PRO A 88 -7.20 4.72 36.54
N SER A 89 -8.12 4.53 37.49
CA SER A 89 -9.42 3.91 37.24
C SER A 89 -10.29 4.75 36.30
N ASN A 90 -11.35 4.15 35.75
CA ASN A 90 -12.14 4.75 34.68
C ASN A 90 -13.65 4.52 34.82
N ASP A 91 -14.36 5.44 35.50
CA ASP A 91 -15.84 5.53 35.57
C ASP A 91 -16.51 5.76 34.19
N GLN A 92 -15.80 5.72 33.05
CA GLN A 92 -16.39 5.67 31.70
C GLN A 92 -16.55 4.25 31.15
N MET A 93 -16.08 3.22 31.87
CA MET A 93 -16.34 1.83 31.51
C MET A 93 -17.78 1.48 31.90
N THR A 94 -18.51 0.90 30.97
CA THR A 94 -19.91 0.51 31.16
C THR A 94 -20.15 -0.83 30.49
N GLY A 95 -21.05 -1.63 31.06
CA GLY A 95 -21.32 -2.97 30.61
C GLY A 95 -22.10 -3.82 31.61
N VAL A 96 -22.15 -5.12 31.32
CA VAL A 96 -22.84 -6.12 32.12
C VAL A 96 -21.97 -7.37 32.23
N LEU A 97 -21.76 -7.84 33.46
CA LEU A 97 -21.13 -9.10 33.82
C LEU A 97 -22.21 -10.09 34.28
N GLU A 98 -22.20 -11.31 33.78
CA GLU A 98 -23.09 -12.39 34.24
C GLU A 98 -22.28 -13.60 34.74
N SER A 99 -22.74 -14.23 35.83
CA SER A 99 -22.08 -15.39 36.46
C SER A 99 -22.34 -16.70 35.72
N PRO A 100 -21.64 -17.80 36.08
CA PRO A 100 -22.15 -19.14 35.84
C PRO A 100 -23.57 -19.31 36.39
N VAL A 101 -24.36 -20.16 35.77
CA VAL A 101 -25.69 -20.57 36.26
C VAL A 101 -25.52 -21.56 37.40
N PHE A 102 -26.24 -21.35 38.50
CA PHE A 102 -26.28 -22.25 39.64
C PHE A 102 -27.72 -22.58 40.03
N VAL A 103 -27.90 -23.67 40.78
CA VAL A 103 -29.17 -24.07 41.40
C VAL A 103 -29.01 -23.89 42.91
N LEU A 104 -29.99 -23.25 43.54
CA LEU A 104 -30.03 -23.04 44.99
C LEU A 104 -30.53 -24.30 45.71
N ASP A 105 -29.74 -24.82 46.65
CA ASP A 105 -30.14 -25.93 47.53
C ASP A 105 -30.70 -25.41 48.87
N GLY A 106 -30.45 -24.13 49.21
CA GLY A 106 -30.96 -23.44 50.38
C GLY A 106 -31.39 -21.99 50.07
N PRO A 107 -32.15 -21.33 50.96
CA PRO A 107 -32.75 -20.04 50.66
C PRO A 107 -31.77 -18.86 50.73
N ASP A 108 -30.69 -18.96 51.49
CA ASP A 108 -29.90 -17.79 51.88
C ASP A 108 -28.66 -17.58 51.00
N ILE A 109 -28.44 -16.32 50.65
CA ILE A 109 -27.38 -15.81 49.78
C ILE A 109 -26.69 -14.64 50.48
N SER A 110 -25.36 -14.55 50.40
CA SER A 110 -24.53 -13.55 51.07
C SER A 110 -23.42 -13.07 50.15
N PHE A 111 -23.10 -11.76 50.12
CA PHE A 111 -21.96 -11.21 49.37
C PHE A 111 -21.51 -9.83 49.88
N LEU A 112 -20.33 -9.37 49.44
CA LEU A 112 -19.86 -8.00 49.58
C LEU A 112 -20.18 -7.16 48.34
N ILE A 113 -20.58 -5.91 48.55
CA ILE A 113 -20.74 -4.92 47.46
C ILE A 113 -20.23 -3.53 47.88
N GLY A 114 -19.46 -2.90 47.00
CA GLY A 114 -19.02 -1.50 47.06
C GLY A 114 -19.27 -0.78 45.73
N GLY A 115 -18.89 0.49 45.67
CA GLY A 115 -19.09 1.38 44.54
C GLY A 115 -20.37 2.22 44.59
N GLY A 116 -21.01 2.41 43.44
CA GLY A 116 -22.08 3.37 43.18
C GLY A 116 -23.48 3.01 43.71
N ARG A 117 -24.30 4.06 43.88
CA ARG A 117 -25.73 3.96 44.28
C ARG A 117 -26.74 4.20 43.15
N ALA A 118 -26.27 4.29 41.90
CA ALA A 118 -27.13 4.59 40.77
C ALA A 118 -28.07 3.42 40.47
N LYS A 119 -29.31 3.69 40.04
CA LYS A 119 -30.28 2.63 39.64
C LYS A 119 -29.80 1.80 38.44
N THR A 120 -28.76 2.26 37.76
CA THR A 120 -28.07 1.67 36.61
C THR A 120 -26.74 0.98 36.96
N THR A 121 -26.38 0.93 38.25
CA THR A 121 -25.12 0.37 38.78
C THR A 121 -25.47 -0.53 39.98
N TYR A 122 -25.55 -1.84 39.75
CA TYR A 122 -26.15 -2.80 40.69
C TYR A 122 -25.67 -4.25 40.51
N VAL A 123 -25.91 -5.06 41.54
CA VAL A 123 -25.88 -6.53 41.52
C VAL A 123 -27.33 -7.03 41.58
N ALA A 124 -27.69 -8.02 40.78
CA ALA A 124 -29.01 -8.64 40.77
C ALA A 124 -28.94 -10.17 40.66
N LEU A 125 -29.88 -10.87 41.32
CA LEU A 125 -30.16 -12.28 41.05
C LEU A 125 -31.17 -12.38 39.90
N CYS A 126 -30.92 -13.26 38.94
CA CYS A 126 -31.70 -13.38 37.71
C CYS A 126 -32.15 -14.83 37.47
N THR A 127 -33.33 -15.02 36.89
CA THR A 127 -33.73 -16.32 36.32
C THR A 127 -33.23 -16.46 34.87
N LEU A 128 -33.21 -17.68 34.31
CA LEU A 128 -32.75 -17.94 32.95
C LEU A 128 -33.49 -17.17 31.83
N ASN A 129 -34.71 -16.66 32.07
CA ASN A 129 -35.41 -15.80 31.09
C ASN A 129 -34.82 -14.37 31.04
N GLY A 130 -33.93 -14.00 31.97
CA GLY A 130 -33.31 -12.68 32.11
C GLY A 130 -33.93 -11.75 33.15
N GLU A 131 -35.07 -12.13 33.74
CA GLU A 131 -35.82 -11.43 34.79
C GLU A 131 -35.02 -11.27 36.08
N GLU A 132 -34.96 -10.04 36.59
CA GLU A 132 -34.19 -9.66 37.78
C GLU A 132 -35.09 -9.74 39.02
N ILE A 133 -34.89 -10.80 39.82
CA ILE A 133 -35.77 -11.18 40.94
C ILE A 133 -35.36 -10.57 42.29
N LEU A 134 -34.08 -10.25 42.48
CA LEU A 134 -33.53 -9.53 43.63
C LEU A 134 -32.45 -8.56 43.15
N LYS A 135 -32.26 -7.42 43.83
CA LYS A 135 -31.31 -6.37 43.42
C LYS A 135 -30.73 -5.61 44.63
N ALA A 136 -29.47 -5.22 44.53
CA ALA A 136 -28.77 -4.33 45.46
C ALA A 136 -27.82 -3.38 44.71
N SER A 137 -27.71 -2.15 45.18
CA SER A 137 -26.70 -1.17 44.75
C SER A 137 -25.89 -0.75 45.98
N ALA A 138 -24.65 -0.32 45.76
CA ALA A 138 -23.80 0.19 46.82
C ALA A 138 -24.18 1.63 47.24
N HIS A 139 -23.35 2.26 48.06
CA HIS A 139 -23.72 3.50 48.78
C HIS A 139 -22.80 4.70 48.45
N GLN A 140 -22.11 4.67 47.31
CA GLN A 140 -20.99 5.58 46.95
C GLN A 140 -19.84 5.45 47.98
N THR A 141 -19.33 4.23 48.09
CA THR A 141 -18.28 3.85 49.04
C THR A 141 -17.43 2.71 48.49
N GLU A 142 -16.11 2.84 48.60
CA GLU A 142 -15.13 1.79 48.26
C GLU A 142 -15.08 0.70 49.34
N ILE A 143 -15.47 1.04 50.58
CA ILE A 143 -15.72 0.06 51.65
C ILE A 143 -16.92 -0.77 51.23
N MET A 144 -16.69 -2.05 51.00
CA MET A 144 -17.74 -3.00 50.65
C MET A 144 -18.55 -3.36 51.90
N HIS A 145 -19.86 -3.47 51.78
CA HIS A 145 -20.73 -3.91 52.88
C HIS A 145 -21.40 -5.24 52.53
N ARG A 146 -21.80 -6.00 53.56
CA ARG A 146 -22.49 -7.26 53.35
C ARG A 146 -23.94 -7.02 52.92
N VAL A 147 -24.34 -7.67 51.84
CA VAL A 147 -25.75 -7.88 51.47
C VAL A 147 -26.10 -9.33 51.76
N THR A 148 -27.25 -9.54 52.41
CA THR A 148 -27.86 -10.87 52.59
C THR A 148 -29.22 -10.86 51.90
N TRP A 149 -29.50 -11.91 51.15
CA TRP A 149 -30.77 -12.14 50.44
C TRP A 149 -31.36 -13.48 50.88
N SER A 150 -32.69 -13.57 50.94
CA SER A 150 -33.39 -14.84 51.09
C SER A 150 -34.24 -15.08 49.84
N ALA A 151 -33.82 -16.06 49.04
CA ALA A 151 -34.37 -16.42 47.74
C ALA A 151 -35.21 -17.71 47.81
N GLY A 152 -35.86 -17.99 48.95
CA GLY A 152 -36.54 -19.26 49.23
C GLY A 152 -37.60 -19.73 48.21
N GLN A 153 -38.18 -18.81 47.42
CA GLN A 153 -39.10 -19.15 46.32
C GLN A 153 -38.42 -19.77 45.09
N TRP A 154 -37.08 -19.68 45.02
CA TRP A 154 -36.25 -20.07 43.87
C TRP A 154 -35.30 -21.24 44.21
N VAL A 155 -35.45 -21.86 45.37
CA VAL A 155 -34.77 -23.12 45.73
C VAL A 155 -35.16 -24.21 44.73
N GLY A 156 -34.17 -24.94 44.23
CA GLY A 156 -34.31 -25.92 43.15
C GLY A 156 -34.40 -25.32 41.73
N GLN A 157 -34.43 -23.99 41.56
CA GLN A 157 -34.47 -23.33 40.25
C GLN A 157 -33.07 -22.90 39.77
N PRO A 158 -32.80 -22.92 38.45
CA PRO A 158 -31.58 -22.39 37.88
C PRO A 158 -31.61 -20.86 37.81
N VAL A 159 -30.64 -20.21 38.44
CA VAL A 159 -30.46 -18.76 38.52
C VAL A 159 -29.01 -18.37 38.24
N PHE A 160 -28.76 -17.09 37.99
CA PHE A 160 -27.42 -16.51 37.86
C PHE A 160 -27.38 -15.10 38.43
N LEU A 161 -26.19 -14.56 38.67
CA LEU A 161 -25.98 -13.17 39.09
C LEU A 161 -25.67 -12.29 37.89
N ARG A 162 -26.23 -11.09 37.88
CA ARG A 162 -25.88 -10.01 36.96
C ARG A 162 -25.28 -8.85 37.75
N ILE A 163 -24.10 -8.39 37.35
CA ILE A 163 -23.57 -7.09 37.74
C ILE A 163 -23.76 -6.19 36.51
N ALA A 164 -24.58 -5.16 36.65
CA ALA A 164 -24.88 -4.22 35.58
C ALA A 164 -24.37 -2.84 35.97
N ASP A 165 -23.71 -2.16 35.04
CA ASP A 165 -23.08 -0.87 35.29
C ASP A 165 -23.12 0.03 34.05
N ALA A 166 -24.02 1.01 34.07
CA ALA A 166 -24.28 1.92 32.97
C ALA A 166 -24.29 3.40 33.40
N SER A 167 -23.48 3.74 34.41
CA SER A 167 -23.27 5.12 34.86
C SER A 167 -21.91 5.63 34.43
N THR A 168 -21.85 6.70 33.63
CA THR A 168 -20.59 7.39 33.26
C THR A 168 -20.25 8.58 34.17
N GLN A 169 -20.88 8.67 35.36
CA GLN A 169 -20.65 9.70 36.37
C GLN A 169 -19.73 9.18 37.47
N GLY A 170 -19.15 10.07 38.28
CA GLY A 170 -18.32 9.68 39.43
C GLY A 170 -19.04 8.72 40.39
N TRP A 171 -18.38 7.61 40.75
CA TRP A 171 -19.00 6.39 41.33
C TRP A 171 -19.84 5.58 40.33
N GLY A 172 -19.41 5.56 39.07
CA GLY A 172 -19.97 4.75 37.99
C GLY A 172 -19.34 3.37 37.96
N HIS A 173 -19.44 2.64 39.08
CA HIS A 173 -18.84 1.32 39.23
C HIS A 173 -19.47 0.43 40.30
N VAL A 174 -19.25 -0.87 40.18
CA VAL A 174 -19.50 -1.88 41.23
C VAL A 174 -18.18 -2.56 41.59
N THR A 175 -17.95 -2.74 42.88
CA THR A 175 -16.97 -3.70 43.41
C THR A 175 -17.72 -4.83 44.13
N PHE A 176 -17.33 -6.08 43.93
CA PHE A 176 -18.10 -7.26 44.34
C PHE A 176 -17.19 -8.43 44.72
N ASP A 177 -17.52 -9.13 45.80
CA ASP A 177 -16.64 -10.09 46.45
C ASP A 177 -17.40 -11.03 47.42
N ASP A 178 -16.74 -12.11 47.88
CA ASP A 178 -17.19 -13.07 48.91
C ASP A 178 -18.65 -13.51 48.78
N PHE A 179 -19.03 -13.86 47.55
CA PHE A 179 -20.35 -14.43 47.30
C PHE A 179 -20.40 -15.86 47.83
N THR A 180 -21.42 -16.16 48.63
CA THR A 180 -21.71 -17.50 49.16
C THR A 180 -23.21 -17.80 49.10
N ALA A 181 -23.54 -19.01 48.64
CA ALA A 181 -24.89 -19.58 48.67
C ALA A 181 -24.84 -21.10 48.87
N GLN A 182 -25.90 -21.71 49.39
CA GLN A 182 -26.07 -23.17 49.36
C GLN A 182 -26.60 -23.59 47.98
N GLY A 183 -25.89 -24.48 47.28
CA GLY A 183 -26.22 -24.80 45.89
C GLY A 183 -25.11 -25.45 45.08
N THR A 184 -25.37 -25.64 43.78
CA THR A 184 -24.40 -26.22 42.83
C THR A 184 -24.36 -25.46 41.49
N ILE A 185 -23.15 -25.31 40.91
CA ILE A 185 -22.97 -24.68 39.59
C ILE A 185 -23.39 -25.65 38.48
N ASN A 186 -24.43 -25.28 37.72
CA ASN A 186 -24.94 -26.05 36.60
C ASN A 186 -24.17 -25.71 35.31
N LYS A 187 -23.10 -26.48 35.05
CA LYS A 187 -22.22 -26.30 33.88
C LYS A 187 -22.96 -26.41 32.53
N SER A 188 -24.02 -27.22 32.44
CA SER A 188 -24.80 -27.40 31.21
C SER A 188 -25.70 -26.20 30.92
N ALA A 189 -26.43 -25.71 31.93
CA ALA A 189 -27.22 -24.49 31.82
C ALA A 189 -26.33 -23.27 31.57
N THR A 190 -25.15 -23.20 32.19
CA THR A 190 -24.13 -22.15 31.96
C THR A 190 -23.67 -22.11 30.49
N ALA A 191 -23.36 -23.28 29.90
CA ALA A 191 -22.97 -23.35 28.50
C ALA A 191 -24.12 -22.91 27.57
N THR A 192 -25.35 -23.32 27.88
CA THR A 192 -26.56 -22.97 27.14
C THR A 192 -26.83 -21.46 27.17
N HIS A 193 -26.90 -20.86 28.37
CA HIS A 193 -27.13 -19.42 28.60
C HIS A 193 -26.18 -18.55 27.79
N PHE A 194 -24.87 -18.77 27.93
CA PHE A 194 -23.88 -17.97 27.21
C PHE A 194 -23.82 -18.25 25.70
N SER A 195 -24.28 -19.42 25.23
CA SER A 195 -24.42 -19.68 23.79
C SER A 195 -25.55 -18.86 23.16
N GLN A 196 -26.64 -18.66 23.89
CA GLN A 196 -27.82 -17.90 23.45
C GLN A 196 -27.60 -16.38 23.53
N ARG A 197 -26.88 -15.90 24.55
CA ARG A 197 -26.53 -14.47 24.70
C ARG A 197 -25.65 -13.96 23.55
N LYS A 198 -24.59 -14.69 23.19
CA LYS A 198 -23.48 -14.19 22.34
C LYS A 198 -23.88 -13.61 20.97
N PRO A 199 -24.92 -14.11 20.25
CA PRO A 199 -25.39 -13.49 19.01
C PRO A 199 -26.16 -12.18 19.23
N MET A 200 -27.00 -12.09 20.28
CA MET A 200 -27.99 -11.00 20.43
C MET A 200 -27.35 -9.68 20.87
N LEU A 201 -26.30 -9.73 21.68
CA LEU A 201 -25.60 -8.55 22.19
C LEU A 201 -24.86 -7.78 21.08
N ASN A 202 -24.47 -8.47 20.00
CA ASN A 202 -23.91 -7.85 18.78
C ASN A 202 -24.97 -7.21 17.86
N LEU A 203 -26.26 -7.24 18.24
CA LEU A 203 -27.38 -6.74 17.44
C LEU A 203 -28.13 -5.57 18.09
N VAL A 204 -27.73 -5.15 19.30
CA VAL A 204 -28.29 -3.97 19.97
C VAL A 204 -28.06 -2.72 19.11
N GLY A 205 -29.13 -2.01 18.76
CA GLY A 205 -29.10 -0.85 17.86
C GLY A 205 -29.04 -1.17 16.36
N VAL A 206 -28.93 -2.44 15.95
CA VAL A 206 -28.83 -2.82 14.52
C VAL A 206 -30.21 -2.90 13.87
N THR A 207 -30.63 -1.83 13.20
CA THR A 207 -31.81 -1.88 12.32
C THR A 207 -31.47 -2.52 10.97
N LEU A 208 -32.40 -3.32 10.43
CA LEU A 208 -32.30 -3.89 9.08
C LEU A 208 -33.01 -2.98 8.08
N SER A 209 -32.37 -2.69 6.95
CA SER A 209 -33.03 -1.94 5.87
C SER A 209 -33.92 -2.87 5.02
N PRO A 210 -35.00 -2.34 4.39
CA PRO A 210 -35.78 -3.11 3.43
C PRO A 210 -34.93 -3.68 2.28
N ASP A 211 -33.88 -2.96 1.89
CA ASP A 211 -32.93 -3.38 0.85
C ASP A 211 -32.12 -4.61 1.27
N GLN A 212 -31.69 -4.74 2.54
CA GLN A 212 -31.01 -5.94 3.02
C GLN A 212 -31.91 -7.17 2.95
N ILE A 213 -33.19 -7.04 3.31
CA ILE A 213 -34.18 -8.13 3.24
C ILE A 213 -34.49 -8.48 1.77
N THR A 214 -34.45 -7.49 0.87
CA THR A 214 -34.68 -7.68 -0.58
C THR A 214 -33.45 -8.25 -1.28
N GLY A 215 -32.24 -7.89 -0.84
CA GLY A 215 -30.97 -8.40 -1.34
C GLY A 215 -30.79 -9.88 -1.05
N LEU A 216 -31.15 -10.33 0.17
CA LEU A 216 -31.14 -11.76 0.50
C LEU A 216 -32.15 -12.56 -0.34
N GLU A 217 -33.37 -12.03 -0.55
CA GLU A 217 -34.38 -12.67 -1.39
C GLU A 217 -33.88 -12.86 -2.84
N LYS A 218 -33.29 -11.80 -3.43
CA LYS A 218 -32.69 -11.85 -4.77
C LYS A 218 -31.55 -12.87 -4.84
N ALA A 219 -30.66 -12.92 -3.85
CA ALA A 219 -29.58 -13.90 -3.82
C ALA A 219 -30.11 -15.34 -3.72
N ILE A 220 -31.12 -15.61 -2.89
CA ILE A 220 -31.73 -16.95 -2.79
C ILE A 220 -32.39 -17.35 -4.12
N GLN A 221 -33.11 -16.43 -4.78
CA GLN A 221 -33.72 -16.65 -6.09
C GLN A 221 -32.65 -16.91 -7.18
N ASP A 222 -31.56 -16.15 -7.17
CA ASP A 222 -30.46 -16.27 -8.13
C ASP A 222 -29.71 -17.59 -7.99
N LEU A 223 -29.39 -18.02 -6.76
CA LEU A 223 -28.77 -19.31 -6.47
C LEU A 223 -29.71 -20.48 -6.83
N SER A 224 -31.01 -20.36 -6.53
CA SER A 224 -32.01 -21.35 -6.90
C SER A 224 -32.12 -21.52 -8.41
N THR A 225 -32.09 -20.41 -9.16
CA THR A 225 -32.17 -20.40 -10.63
C THR A 225 -30.88 -20.91 -11.28
N SER A 226 -29.72 -20.48 -10.77
CA SER A 226 -28.41 -20.78 -11.37
C SER A 226 -27.91 -22.20 -11.07
N PHE A 227 -28.36 -22.80 -9.96
CA PHE A 227 -27.84 -24.10 -9.48
C PHE A 227 -28.89 -25.18 -9.23
N GLY A 228 -30.19 -24.84 -9.21
CA GLY A 228 -31.28 -25.81 -9.11
C GLY A 228 -31.13 -26.79 -7.95
N GLY A 229 -31.07 -28.10 -8.26
CA GLY A 229 -30.91 -29.17 -7.27
C GLY A 229 -29.62 -29.10 -6.44
N HIS A 230 -28.58 -28.39 -6.88
CA HIS A 230 -27.39 -28.15 -6.05
C HIS A 230 -27.62 -27.08 -4.96
N TYR A 231 -28.72 -26.34 -5.02
CA TYR A 231 -29.15 -25.37 -4.01
C TYR A 231 -30.56 -25.74 -3.47
N ALA A 232 -30.76 -27.03 -3.17
CA ALA A 232 -32.08 -27.61 -2.85
C ALA A 232 -32.84 -26.95 -1.68
N ARG A 233 -32.15 -26.25 -0.76
CA ARG A 233 -32.77 -25.50 0.36
C ARG A 233 -33.34 -24.13 -0.04
N GLY A 234 -33.16 -23.66 -1.28
CA GLY A 234 -33.68 -22.37 -1.76
C GLY A 234 -35.15 -22.08 -1.39
N PRO A 235 -36.10 -23.01 -1.64
CA PRO A 235 -37.51 -22.84 -1.26
C PRO A 235 -37.74 -22.76 0.27
N GLU A 236 -36.97 -23.50 1.07
CA GLU A 236 -37.00 -23.40 2.54
C GLU A 236 -36.54 -22.01 2.99
N PHE A 237 -35.44 -21.51 2.42
CA PHE A 237 -34.90 -20.20 2.75
C PHE A 237 -35.87 -19.06 2.38
N LEU A 238 -36.58 -19.15 1.23
CA LEU A 238 -37.62 -18.19 0.86
C LEU A 238 -38.82 -18.22 1.81
N ALA A 239 -39.29 -19.42 2.20
CA ALA A 239 -40.42 -19.56 3.13
C ALA A 239 -40.08 -19.01 4.54
N ARG A 240 -38.86 -19.28 5.01
CA ARG A 240 -38.33 -18.69 6.25
C ARG A 240 -38.23 -17.16 6.11
N LEU A 241 -37.64 -16.64 5.03
CA LEU A 241 -37.49 -15.20 4.81
C LEU A 241 -38.83 -14.47 4.77
N ALA A 242 -39.86 -15.04 4.14
CA ALA A 242 -41.21 -14.49 4.15
C ALA A 242 -41.80 -14.41 5.57
N THR A 243 -41.50 -15.40 6.42
CA THR A 243 -41.92 -15.44 7.83
C THR A 243 -41.20 -14.37 8.64
N THR A 244 -39.86 -14.31 8.57
CA THR A 244 -39.04 -13.30 9.28
C THR A 244 -39.37 -11.88 8.82
N ARG A 245 -39.59 -11.66 7.51
CA ARG A 245 -40.00 -10.38 6.92
C ARG A 245 -41.32 -9.85 7.50
N ASN A 246 -42.24 -10.72 7.90
CA ASN A 246 -43.49 -10.30 8.55
C ASN A 246 -43.28 -9.87 10.00
N ARG A 247 -42.35 -10.49 10.75
CA ARG A 247 -41.92 -10.02 12.08
C ARG A 247 -41.22 -8.65 12.00
N LEU A 248 -40.25 -8.54 11.08
CA LEU A 248 -39.40 -7.34 10.88
C LEU A 248 -40.15 -6.06 10.48
N ARG A 249 -41.46 -6.14 10.16
CA ARG A 249 -42.32 -4.95 10.02
C ARG A 249 -42.41 -4.10 11.31
N LYS A 250 -42.00 -4.66 12.46
CA LYS A 250 -41.67 -3.92 13.68
C LYS A 250 -40.14 -3.90 13.81
N SER A 251 -39.51 -2.78 13.49
CA SER A 251 -38.05 -2.67 13.26
C SER A 251 -37.16 -2.73 14.52
N THR A 252 -37.67 -3.33 15.61
CA THR A 252 -37.00 -3.45 16.92
C THR A 252 -37.07 -4.87 17.50
N ASP A 253 -37.60 -5.85 16.77
CA ASP A 253 -37.59 -7.26 17.16
C ASP A 253 -36.17 -7.84 16.98
N LEU A 254 -35.37 -7.82 18.07
CA LEU A 254 -34.00 -8.33 18.09
C LEU A 254 -33.90 -9.84 17.78
N GLU A 255 -34.94 -10.62 18.10
CA GLU A 255 -34.98 -12.03 17.71
C GLU A 255 -35.18 -12.16 16.19
N ALA A 256 -36.10 -11.40 15.59
CA ALA A 256 -36.30 -11.43 14.14
C ALA A 256 -35.07 -10.92 13.38
N ILE A 257 -34.32 -9.97 13.95
CA ILE A 257 -33.03 -9.51 13.41
C ILE A 257 -31.99 -10.64 13.51
N ALA A 258 -31.92 -11.36 14.63
CA ALA A 258 -31.03 -12.53 14.79
C ALA A 258 -31.43 -13.71 13.86
N GLU A 259 -32.73 -13.99 13.73
CA GLU A 259 -33.33 -14.99 12.83
C GLU A 259 -32.95 -14.67 11.37
N PHE A 260 -33.10 -13.40 10.96
CA PHE A 260 -32.69 -12.93 9.64
C PHE A 260 -31.19 -13.07 9.42
N ARG A 261 -30.33 -12.71 10.39
CA ARG A 261 -28.88 -12.85 10.24
C ARG A 261 -28.43 -14.32 10.21
N SER A 262 -29.09 -15.22 10.95
CA SER A 262 -28.88 -16.66 10.83
C SER A 262 -29.28 -17.17 9.44
N LEU A 263 -30.48 -16.80 8.97
CA LEU A 263 -30.97 -17.18 7.66
C LEU A 263 -30.09 -16.64 6.53
N GLN A 264 -29.64 -15.38 6.62
CA GLN A 264 -28.68 -14.77 5.69
C GLN A 264 -27.39 -15.57 5.63
N ARG A 265 -26.84 -15.97 6.80
CA ARG A 265 -25.67 -16.85 6.86
C ARG A 265 -25.95 -18.21 6.24
N GLU A 266 -26.98 -18.92 6.67
CA GLU A 266 -27.31 -20.27 6.18
C GLU A 266 -27.51 -20.30 4.67
N ALA A 267 -28.30 -19.36 4.13
CA ALA A 267 -28.64 -19.31 2.73
C ALA A 267 -27.44 -18.99 1.83
N LEU A 268 -26.54 -18.10 2.28
CA LEU A 268 -25.35 -17.71 1.51
C LEU A 268 -24.17 -18.66 1.71
N MET A 269 -24.03 -19.30 2.89
CA MET A 269 -23.07 -20.40 3.10
C MET A 269 -23.43 -21.62 2.24
N ALA A 270 -24.71 -21.87 2.01
CA ALA A 270 -25.19 -22.92 1.10
C ALA A 270 -24.92 -22.63 -0.39
N ASN A 271 -24.33 -21.48 -0.76
CA ASN A 271 -23.98 -21.14 -2.14
C ASN A 271 -23.05 -22.22 -2.76
N PRO A 272 -23.43 -22.87 -3.87
CA PRO A 272 -22.60 -23.89 -4.51
C PRO A 272 -21.24 -23.37 -5.00
N LEU A 273 -21.07 -22.06 -5.22
CA LEU A 273 -19.77 -21.46 -5.53
C LEU A 273 -18.80 -21.48 -4.33
N LEU A 274 -19.30 -21.59 -3.09
CA LEU A 274 -18.48 -21.78 -1.89
C LEU A 274 -18.35 -23.25 -1.47
N CYS A 275 -19.41 -24.04 -1.63
CA CYS A 275 -19.47 -25.40 -1.11
C CYS A 275 -18.99 -26.51 -2.08
N ARG A 276 -18.71 -26.23 -3.36
CA ARG A 276 -18.27 -27.27 -4.31
C ARG A 276 -16.78 -27.65 -4.20
N GLN A 277 -15.95 -26.79 -3.62
CA GLN A 277 -14.50 -26.99 -3.49
C GLN A 277 -13.95 -26.30 -2.23
N PRO A 278 -12.78 -26.70 -1.70
CA PRO A 278 -12.10 -25.95 -0.64
C PRO A 278 -11.69 -24.56 -1.12
N ILE A 279 -11.66 -23.60 -0.19
CA ILE A 279 -11.12 -22.25 -0.43
C ILE A 279 -9.70 -22.18 0.16
N LEU A 280 -8.72 -21.83 -0.66
CA LEU A 280 -7.36 -21.47 -0.29
C LEU A 280 -7.35 -20.07 0.32
N TYR A 281 -6.54 -19.86 1.36
CA TYR A 281 -6.30 -18.56 1.97
C TYR A 281 -4.94 -18.51 2.68
N ILE A 282 -4.42 -17.31 2.84
CA ILE A 282 -3.26 -17.00 3.66
C ILE A 282 -3.73 -16.54 5.05
N VAL A 283 -3.04 -16.99 6.10
CA VAL A 283 -3.06 -16.39 7.44
C VAL A 283 -1.77 -15.62 7.62
N ARG A 284 -1.85 -14.35 7.99
CA ARG A 284 -0.71 -13.47 8.35
C ARG A 284 -1.18 -12.30 9.22
N PRO A 285 -0.30 -11.55 9.90
CA PRO A 285 -0.63 -10.20 10.33
C PRO A 285 -0.95 -9.30 9.13
N GLN A 286 -1.64 -8.18 9.37
CA GLN A 286 -1.59 -7.08 8.41
C GLN A 286 -0.14 -6.56 8.36
N TYR A 287 0.34 -6.22 7.16
CA TYR A 287 1.64 -5.56 7.00
C TYR A 287 1.66 -4.24 7.77
N ARG A 288 2.84 -3.79 8.23
CA ARG A 288 2.96 -2.43 8.77
C ARG A 288 2.96 -1.43 7.63
N SER A 289 2.29 -0.29 7.80
CA SER A 289 2.44 0.84 6.88
C SER A 289 3.85 1.41 7.02
N SER A 290 4.57 1.43 5.91
CA SER A 290 5.74 2.29 5.69
C SER A 290 5.24 3.61 5.06
N TYR A 291 5.91 4.11 4.03
CA TYR A 291 5.57 5.36 3.35
C TYR A 291 4.52 5.22 2.24
N HIS A 292 4.64 4.22 1.35
CA HIS A 292 3.67 3.93 0.29
C HIS A 292 3.00 2.57 0.50
N ALA A 293 1.78 2.40 0.01
CA ALA A 293 1.05 1.13 0.13
C ALA A 293 1.77 -0.08 -0.51
N ILE A 294 2.53 0.15 -1.59
CA ILE A 294 3.31 -0.91 -2.25
C ILE A 294 4.53 -1.38 -1.45
N ASP A 295 4.96 -0.63 -0.43
CA ASP A 295 6.18 -0.88 0.34
C ASP A 295 5.99 -1.98 1.41
N THR A 296 5.61 -3.17 0.92
CA THR A 296 5.38 -4.41 1.69
C THR A 296 6.42 -5.50 1.36
N LEU A 297 7.53 -5.09 0.76
CA LEU A 297 8.64 -5.96 0.41
C LEU A 297 9.59 -6.17 1.59
N PHE A 298 9.83 -5.13 2.40
CA PHE A 298 10.78 -5.16 3.54
C PHE A 298 12.17 -5.68 3.12
N HIS A 299 12.59 -5.35 1.90
CA HIS A 299 13.73 -5.94 1.20
C HIS A 299 15.02 -5.72 2.01
N THR A 300 15.90 -6.72 2.10
CA THR A 300 17.00 -6.75 3.09
C THR A 300 17.98 -5.56 3.05
N ASP A 301 18.19 -4.92 1.89
CA ASP A 301 18.96 -3.66 1.77
C ASP A 301 18.19 -2.37 2.16
N GLU A 302 16.92 -2.44 2.60
CA GLU A 302 16.02 -1.28 2.77
C GLU A 302 15.70 -0.93 4.23
N ALA A 303 15.36 0.34 4.46
CA ALA A 303 15.11 0.91 5.79
C ALA A 303 13.93 0.26 6.54
N ASN A 304 12.92 -0.23 5.82
CA ASN A 304 11.74 -0.90 6.39
C ASN A 304 11.96 -2.39 6.71
N THR A 305 13.15 -2.97 6.50
CA THR A 305 13.43 -4.38 6.84
C THR A 305 12.99 -4.74 8.27
N GLN A 306 13.14 -3.80 9.22
CA GLN A 306 12.81 -3.97 10.63
C GLN A 306 11.30 -3.95 10.95
N ASP A 307 10.45 -3.65 9.96
CA ASP A 307 8.98 -3.68 10.07
C ASP A 307 8.34 -4.97 9.57
N PHE A 308 9.16 -5.92 9.07
CA PHE A 308 8.68 -7.27 8.78
C PHE A 308 8.26 -8.00 10.06
N GLU A 309 7.01 -8.48 10.09
CA GLU A 309 6.48 -9.26 11.21
C GLU A 309 5.93 -10.61 10.72
N GLY A 310 6.63 -11.69 11.06
CA GLY A 310 6.30 -13.05 10.64
C GLY A 310 5.10 -13.68 11.37
N GLY A 311 4.84 -14.95 11.07
CA GLY A 311 3.78 -15.75 11.68
C GLY A 311 2.70 -16.18 10.69
N GLY A 312 3.11 -16.58 9.48
CA GLY A 312 2.23 -16.92 8.38
C GLY A 312 1.89 -18.41 8.25
N ALA A 313 0.80 -18.70 7.54
CA ALA A 313 0.45 -20.04 7.07
C ALA A 313 -0.43 -19.99 5.82
N MET A 314 -0.31 -20.97 4.94
CA MET A 314 -1.21 -21.17 3.79
C MET A 314 -2.15 -22.35 4.11
N LYS A 315 -3.46 -22.14 3.95
CA LYS A 315 -4.49 -23.07 4.45
C LYS A 315 -5.65 -23.24 3.47
N LEU A 316 -6.35 -24.36 3.60
CA LEU A 316 -7.60 -24.67 2.92
C LEU A 316 -8.75 -24.72 3.93
N ILE A 317 -9.91 -24.18 3.60
CA ILE A 317 -11.16 -24.35 4.36
C ILE A 317 -12.24 -25.00 3.49
N ASP A 318 -12.84 -26.07 4.00
CA ASP A 318 -13.87 -26.85 3.31
C ASP A 318 -15.25 -26.59 3.91
N PHE A 319 -16.02 -25.69 3.29
CA PHE A 319 -17.34 -25.28 3.79
C PHE A 319 -18.40 -26.39 3.71
N ALA A 320 -18.33 -27.29 2.72
CA ALA A 320 -19.22 -28.46 2.66
C ALA A 320 -18.94 -29.47 3.78
N LYS A 321 -17.70 -29.53 4.29
CA LYS A 321 -17.34 -30.28 5.49
C LYS A 321 -17.40 -29.43 6.77
N GLY A 322 -18.31 -28.44 6.81
CA GLY A 322 -18.60 -27.65 8.01
C GLY A 322 -17.57 -26.58 8.36
N GLY A 323 -16.74 -26.15 7.39
CA GLY A 323 -15.63 -25.22 7.61
C GLY A 323 -14.36 -25.90 8.13
N ARG A 324 -14.14 -27.17 7.75
CA ARG A 324 -12.94 -27.92 8.18
C ARG A 324 -11.68 -27.31 7.57
N VAL A 325 -10.78 -26.80 8.42
CA VAL A 325 -9.49 -26.23 8.03
C VAL A 325 -8.41 -27.32 7.88
N GLN A 326 -7.54 -27.16 6.88
CA GLN A 326 -6.30 -27.93 6.68
C GLN A 326 -5.16 -26.95 6.42
N THR A 327 -4.04 -27.06 7.15
CA THR A 327 -2.81 -26.32 6.82
C THR A 327 -2.09 -27.01 5.66
N VAL A 328 -1.71 -26.25 4.64
CA VAL A 328 -0.91 -26.70 3.48
C VAL A 328 0.56 -26.39 3.69
N LEU A 329 0.86 -25.20 4.23
CA LEU A 329 2.21 -24.76 4.61
C LEU A 329 2.14 -23.91 5.88
N ASN A 330 3.12 -24.06 6.78
CA ASN A 330 3.19 -23.33 8.05
C ASN A 330 4.57 -22.65 8.17
N VAL A 331 4.61 -21.32 8.28
CA VAL A 331 5.85 -20.52 8.27
C VAL A 331 5.87 -19.58 9.48
N PRO A 332 6.12 -20.11 10.71
CA PRO A 332 5.87 -19.38 11.95
C PRO A 332 6.80 -18.19 12.20
N GLN A 333 7.91 -18.08 11.48
CA GLN A 333 8.85 -16.95 11.51
C GLN A 333 8.72 -16.04 10.27
N GLY A 334 7.97 -16.48 9.26
CA GLY A 334 7.91 -15.87 7.93
C GLY A 334 6.47 -15.65 7.46
N ILE A 335 6.30 -15.43 6.16
CA ILE A 335 4.99 -15.28 5.51
C ILE A 335 5.06 -15.93 4.11
N ALA A 336 3.99 -16.63 3.73
CA ALA A 336 3.67 -16.93 2.34
C ALA A 336 2.59 -15.93 1.88
N ARG A 337 2.70 -15.39 0.66
CA ARG A 337 1.80 -14.36 0.10
C ARG A 337 1.56 -14.59 -1.40
N ASP A 338 0.58 -13.87 -1.94
CA ASP A 338 0.22 -13.83 -3.37
C ASP A 338 0.10 -15.25 -4.02
N PRO A 339 -0.66 -16.21 -3.44
CA PRO A 339 -0.84 -17.52 -4.04
C PRO A 339 -1.68 -17.46 -5.33
N GLU A 340 -1.41 -18.34 -6.29
CA GLU A 340 -2.24 -18.56 -7.47
C GLU A 340 -2.35 -20.06 -7.79
N VAL A 341 -3.59 -20.54 -8.01
CA VAL A 341 -3.88 -21.96 -8.26
C VAL A 341 -3.67 -22.31 -9.74
N HIS A 342 -2.88 -23.35 -10.01
CA HIS A 342 -2.64 -23.87 -11.35
C HIS A 342 -3.93 -24.35 -12.03
N PHE A 343 -4.04 -24.28 -13.36
CA PHE A 343 -5.26 -24.63 -14.11
C PHE A 343 -5.82 -26.03 -13.81
N SER A 344 -4.97 -26.98 -13.40
CA SER A 344 -5.37 -28.33 -13.00
C SER A 344 -5.97 -28.46 -11.58
N GLY A 345 -5.93 -27.40 -10.77
CA GLY A 345 -6.34 -27.42 -9.36
C GLY A 345 -5.39 -28.16 -8.40
N LYS A 346 -4.24 -28.67 -8.89
CA LYS A 346 -3.34 -29.57 -8.14
C LYS A 346 -2.03 -28.95 -7.66
N LYS A 347 -1.67 -27.77 -8.17
CA LYS A 347 -0.45 -27.04 -7.78
C LYS A 347 -0.81 -25.61 -7.38
N ILE A 348 -0.03 -25.04 -6.49
CA ILE A 348 -0.12 -23.64 -6.04
C ILE A 348 1.27 -23.04 -6.20
N ILE A 349 1.36 -21.90 -6.87
CA ILE A 349 2.56 -21.05 -6.88
C ILE A 349 2.32 -19.85 -5.96
N PHE A 350 3.34 -19.39 -5.27
CA PHE A 350 3.22 -18.33 -4.25
C PHE A 350 4.59 -17.71 -3.97
N ALA A 351 4.61 -16.53 -3.35
CA ALA A 351 5.84 -15.92 -2.85
C ALA A 351 6.05 -16.27 -1.38
N LEU A 352 7.29 -16.52 -0.98
CA LEU A 352 7.66 -16.91 0.38
C LEU A 352 8.95 -16.20 0.83
N ARG A 353 8.91 -15.71 2.06
CA ARG A 353 10.04 -15.24 2.86
C ARG A 353 10.01 -15.98 4.19
N ARG A 354 11.07 -16.71 4.56
CA ARG A 354 11.01 -17.64 5.72
C ARG A 354 11.21 -16.94 7.06
N ASP A 355 11.96 -15.84 7.08
CA ASP A 355 12.14 -14.93 8.22
C ASP A 355 12.61 -13.53 7.78
N ILE A 356 12.98 -12.68 8.74
CA ILE A 356 13.40 -11.28 8.51
C ILE A 356 14.71 -11.15 7.70
N HIS A 357 15.60 -12.15 7.72
CA HIS A 357 16.92 -12.11 7.08
C HIS A 357 16.92 -12.55 5.61
N GLU A 358 15.77 -12.97 5.07
CA GLU A 358 15.61 -13.35 3.67
C GLU A 358 14.82 -12.29 2.87
N ASP A 359 14.94 -12.30 1.54
CA ASP A 359 14.04 -11.59 0.65
C ASP A 359 12.85 -12.49 0.23
N TRP A 360 11.90 -11.95 -0.56
CA TRP A 360 10.84 -12.75 -1.16
C TRP A 360 11.33 -13.57 -2.35
N HIS A 361 10.98 -14.85 -2.41
CA HIS A 361 11.29 -15.74 -3.52
C HIS A 361 10.05 -16.50 -3.99
N ILE A 362 10.04 -16.99 -5.24
CA ILE A 362 8.92 -17.76 -5.80
C ILE A 362 9.06 -19.25 -5.46
N TRP A 363 7.97 -19.86 -4.98
CA TRP A 363 7.88 -21.28 -4.65
C TRP A 363 6.63 -21.93 -5.24
N GLU A 364 6.70 -23.23 -5.50
CA GLU A 364 5.58 -24.07 -5.93
C GLU A 364 5.37 -25.21 -4.91
N ILE A 365 4.12 -25.61 -4.68
CA ILE A 365 3.75 -26.76 -3.84
C ILE A 365 2.56 -27.51 -4.47
N GLN A 366 2.41 -28.80 -4.17
CA GLN A 366 1.18 -29.53 -4.49
C GLN A 366 0.05 -29.11 -3.54
N SER A 367 -1.19 -29.20 -4.01
CA SER A 367 -2.39 -28.78 -3.27
C SER A 367 -2.68 -29.59 -2.00
N ASP A 368 -1.97 -30.70 -1.78
CA ASP A 368 -2.05 -31.52 -0.57
C ASP A 368 -0.99 -31.16 0.50
N GLY A 369 -0.06 -30.25 0.18
CA GLY A 369 1.07 -29.86 1.03
C GLY A 369 2.38 -30.59 0.74
N THR A 370 2.44 -31.45 -0.28
CA THR A 370 3.66 -32.16 -0.69
C THR A 370 4.45 -31.41 -1.77
N GLY A 371 5.71 -31.80 -2.00
CA GLY A 371 6.48 -31.36 -3.16
C GLY A 371 6.82 -29.86 -3.20
N LEU A 372 7.02 -29.23 -2.04
CA LEU A 372 7.47 -27.84 -1.92
C LEU A 372 8.82 -27.65 -2.65
N ARG A 373 8.87 -26.68 -3.57
CA ARG A 373 10.01 -26.42 -4.46
C ARG A 373 10.24 -24.91 -4.64
N GLN A 374 11.46 -24.45 -4.36
CA GLN A 374 11.91 -23.08 -4.67
C GLN A 374 12.19 -22.94 -6.17
N LEU A 375 11.84 -21.79 -6.76
CA LEU A 375 12.05 -21.49 -8.19
C LEU A 375 13.01 -20.31 -8.43
N THR A 376 13.13 -19.38 -7.46
CA THR A 376 14.07 -18.26 -7.52
C THR A 376 14.90 -18.15 -6.24
N SER A 377 16.14 -17.67 -6.32
CA SER A 377 17.10 -17.69 -5.20
C SER A 377 18.16 -16.56 -5.24
N ALA A 378 17.83 -15.43 -5.87
CA ALA A 378 18.74 -14.30 -5.94
C ALA A 378 18.76 -13.52 -4.62
N SER A 379 19.94 -13.40 -3.99
CA SER A 379 20.14 -12.53 -2.82
C SER A 379 20.01 -11.04 -3.18
N GLY A 380 19.41 -10.24 -2.28
CA GLY A 380 19.20 -8.80 -2.47
C GLY A 380 18.20 -8.52 -3.59
N VAL A 381 17.17 -9.36 -3.69
CA VAL A 381 16.12 -9.34 -4.72
C VAL A 381 14.83 -9.91 -4.13
N CYS A 382 13.73 -9.17 -4.26
CA CYS A 382 12.38 -9.66 -3.96
C CYS A 382 11.67 -10.06 -5.25
N ASP A 383 11.19 -11.30 -5.32
CA ASP A 383 10.29 -11.84 -6.34
C ASP A 383 8.93 -12.18 -5.70
N PHE A 384 7.83 -11.69 -6.26
CA PHE A 384 6.48 -11.76 -5.67
C PHE A 384 5.36 -11.70 -6.74
N ASP A 385 4.08 -11.72 -6.34
CA ASP A 385 2.90 -11.83 -7.25
C ASP A 385 2.99 -12.90 -8.39
N PRO A 386 3.37 -14.17 -8.13
CA PRO A 386 3.51 -15.15 -9.20
C PRO A 386 2.18 -15.65 -9.78
N LEU A 387 2.11 -15.81 -11.10
CA LEU A 387 1.01 -16.47 -11.80
C LEU A 387 1.49 -17.45 -12.87
N TYR A 388 0.67 -18.45 -13.16
CA TYR A 388 0.88 -19.39 -14.25
C TYR A 388 0.36 -18.83 -15.58
N LEU A 389 1.17 -18.90 -16.63
CA LEU A 389 0.80 -18.53 -17.99
C LEU A 389 0.16 -19.72 -18.74
N PRO A 390 -0.57 -19.48 -19.86
CA PRO A 390 -1.19 -20.53 -20.66
C PRO A 390 -0.25 -21.63 -21.16
N ASP A 391 1.06 -21.40 -21.19
CA ASP A 391 2.11 -22.37 -21.58
C ASP A 391 2.90 -22.95 -20.40
N ASP A 392 2.34 -22.90 -19.19
CA ASP A 392 2.90 -23.40 -17.92
C ASP A 392 4.22 -22.74 -17.47
N THR A 393 4.72 -21.75 -18.20
CA THR A 393 5.72 -20.80 -17.72
C THR A 393 5.12 -19.85 -16.67
N VAL A 394 5.96 -19.12 -15.93
CA VAL A 394 5.56 -18.28 -14.79
C VAL A 394 5.86 -16.82 -15.08
N LEU A 395 4.92 -15.93 -14.75
CA LEU A 395 5.11 -14.48 -14.67
C LEU A 395 5.05 -14.03 -13.22
N PHE A 396 5.87 -13.06 -12.82
CA PHE A 396 5.95 -12.56 -11.45
C PHE A 396 6.47 -11.10 -11.40
N SER A 397 6.15 -10.37 -10.34
CA SER A 397 6.73 -9.06 -10.00
C SER A 397 8.12 -9.23 -9.40
N SER A 398 9.09 -8.37 -9.74
CA SER A 398 10.44 -8.49 -9.17
C SER A 398 11.28 -7.21 -9.18
N THR A 399 12.12 -7.06 -8.14
CA THR A 399 13.13 -5.99 -7.99
C THR A 399 14.47 -6.30 -8.68
N ARG A 400 14.51 -7.30 -9.57
CA ARG A 400 15.72 -7.76 -10.29
C ARG A 400 16.42 -6.69 -11.14
N GLU A 401 15.72 -5.62 -11.51
CA GLU A 401 16.31 -4.36 -11.99
C GLU A 401 16.33 -3.36 -10.82
N PRO A 402 17.45 -3.20 -10.09
CA PRO A 402 17.48 -2.47 -8.83
C PRO A 402 17.42 -0.96 -9.08
N LYS A 403 16.21 -0.43 -8.98
CA LYS A 403 15.84 0.98 -9.15
C LYS A 403 14.85 1.38 -8.06
N TYR A 404 14.64 2.68 -7.89
CA TYR A 404 13.82 3.26 -6.83
C TYR A 404 12.71 4.13 -7.40
N ASN A 405 11.58 4.20 -6.68
CA ASN A 405 10.50 5.11 -7.03
C ASN A 405 11.02 6.56 -6.96
N GLN A 406 10.73 7.37 -7.98
CA GLN A 406 11.45 8.64 -8.13
C GLN A 406 11.18 9.63 -7.00
N CYS A 407 9.93 9.66 -6.52
CA CYS A 407 9.48 10.47 -5.39
C CYS A 407 9.99 10.02 -4.01
N SER A 408 10.61 8.84 -3.85
CA SER A 408 10.94 8.27 -2.53
C SER A 408 12.28 7.51 -2.51
N GLN A 409 12.46 6.58 -1.58
CA GLN A 409 13.69 5.77 -1.40
C GLN A 409 13.44 4.26 -1.53
N ASP A 410 12.18 3.87 -1.67
CA ASP A 410 11.68 2.49 -1.78
C ASP A 410 11.90 1.92 -3.20
N ILE A 411 12.32 0.66 -3.25
CA ILE A 411 12.70 -0.09 -4.45
C ILE A 411 11.47 -0.32 -5.35
N ALA A 412 11.68 -0.29 -6.67
CA ALA A 412 10.62 -0.54 -7.64
C ALA A 412 10.73 -1.93 -8.27
N ALA A 413 9.57 -2.54 -8.54
CA ALA A 413 9.45 -3.85 -9.18
C ALA A 413 8.85 -3.75 -10.58
N ASN A 414 9.21 -4.68 -11.46
CA ASN A 414 8.63 -4.83 -12.81
C ASN A 414 8.22 -6.29 -13.03
N LEU A 415 7.52 -6.55 -14.13
CA LEU A 415 7.12 -7.90 -14.54
C LEU A 415 8.31 -8.65 -15.17
N PHE A 416 8.55 -9.85 -14.65
CA PHE A 416 9.51 -10.84 -15.16
C PHE A 416 8.78 -12.13 -15.53
N ARG A 417 9.41 -12.93 -16.40
CA ARG A 417 8.95 -14.25 -16.83
C ARG A 417 10.06 -15.29 -16.70
N MET A 418 9.72 -16.52 -16.35
CA MET A 418 10.64 -17.66 -16.26
C MET A 418 9.97 -18.97 -16.71
N GLU A 419 10.80 -19.96 -17.05
CA GLU A 419 10.37 -21.33 -17.33
C GLU A 419 9.74 -22.00 -16.09
N SER A 420 8.98 -23.08 -16.28
CA SER A 420 8.28 -23.83 -15.21
C SER A 420 9.20 -24.50 -14.17
N ASP A 421 10.52 -24.32 -14.29
CA ASP A 421 11.58 -24.82 -13.40
C ASP A 421 12.50 -23.74 -12.84
N GLY A 422 12.21 -22.45 -13.06
CA GLY A 422 13.06 -21.33 -12.62
C GLY A 422 14.18 -20.96 -13.61
N ALA A 423 14.29 -21.63 -14.75
CA ALA A 423 15.25 -21.24 -15.78
C ALA A 423 14.82 -19.96 -16.51
N ASN A 424 15.80 -19.27 -17.09
CA ASN A 424 15.64 -18.19 -18.07
C ASN A 424 14.77 -17.03 -17.61
N ILE A 425 14.90 -16.66 -16.33
CA ILE A 425 14.30 -15.45 -15.74
C ILE A 425 14.71 -14.22 -16.56
N HIS A 426 13.74 -13.52 -17.14
CA HIS A 426 13.97 -12.33 -17.97
C HIS A 426 12.86 -11.29 -17.79
N GLN A 427 13.18 -10.02 -18.01
CA GLN A 427 12.25 -8.91 -17.85
C GLN A 427 11.34 -8.76 -19.10
N ILE A 428 10.06 -8.47 -18.86
CA ILE A 428 9.06 -8.27 -19.92
C ILE A 428 8.49 -6.84 -19.98
N ASP A 429 8.79 -5.96 -19.03
CA ASP A 429 8.53 -4.53 -19.14
C ASP A 429 9.75 -3.68 -18.71
N ARG A 430 9.66 -2.35 -18.83
CA ARG A 430 10.70 -1.37 -18.45
C ARG A 430 10.07 -0.09 -17.89
N ASN A 431 8.98 -0.19 -17.12
CA ASN A 431 8.45 0.97 -16.42
C ASN A 431 9.55 1.59 -15.53
N ASN A 432 9.72 2.92 -15.54
CA ASN A 432 10.74 3.56 -14.71
C ASN A 432 10.39 3.53 -13.20
N LEU A 433 9.15 3.15 -12.88
CA LEU A 433 8.61 2.92 -11.53
C LEU A 433 8.15 1.44 -11.37
N PHE A 434 6.90 1.22 -10.93
CA PHE A 434 6.42 -0.03 -10.32
C PHE A 434 5.28 -0.67 -11.13
N ASP A 435 5.43 -1.94 -11.52
CA ASP A 435 4.39 -2.78 -12.13
C ASP A 435 4.21 -4.05 -11.27
N ASN A 436 2.98 -4.35 -10.82
CA ASN A 436 2.73 -5.46 -9.89
C ASN A 436 1.27 -5.99 -9.90
N GLN A 437 0.99 -6.94 -8.99
CA GLN A 437 -0.35 -7.52 -8.75
C GLN A 437 -1.03 -8.05 -10.02
N ALA A 438 -0.28 -8.83 -10.79
CA ALA A 438 -0.74 -9.36 -12.06
C ALA A 438 -1.78 -10.49 -11.89
N SER A 439 -2.73 -10.57 -12.83
CA SER A 439 -3.63 -11.70 -13.03
C SER A 439 -3.78 -12.01 -14.52
N LEU A 440 -4.16 -13.24 -14.84
CA LEU A 440 -4.35 -13.71 -16.22
C LEU A 440 -5.80 -13.51 -16.66
N MET A 441 -5.99 -12.94 -17.85
CA MET A 441 -7.29 -12.75 -18.48
C MET A 441 -7.77 -13.99 -19.26
N ASP A 442 -9.09 -14.12 -19.43
CA ASP A 442 -9.76 -15.19 -20.20
C ASP A 442 -9.31 -15.22 -21.68
N ASP A 443 -8.78 -14.11 -22.21
CA ASP A 443 -8.24 -14.00 -23.58
C ASP A 443 -6.72 -14.26 -23.69
N GLY A 444 -6.06 -14.58 -22.57
CA GLY A 444 -4.63 -14.85 -22.49
C GLY A 444 -3.73 -13.62 -22.29
N ARG A 445 -4.28 -12.40 -22.20
CA ARG A 445 -3.51 -11.20 -21.77
C ARG A 445 -3.27 -11.20 -20.26
N ILE A 446 -2.27 -10.43 -19.85
CA ILE A 446 -2.00 -10.12 -18.45
C ILE A 446 -2.71 -8.82 -18.11
N LEU A 447 -3.36 -8.77 -16.95
CA LEU A 447 -3.97 -7.61 -16.33
C LEU A 447 -3.21 -7.31 -15.03
N TYR A 448 -2.82 -6.07 -14.78
CA TYR A 448 -1.92 -5.76 -13.65
C TYR A 448 -2.07 -4.29 -13.21
N ALA A 449 -1.57 -3.98 -12.01
CA ALA A 449 -1.47 -2.61 -11.51
C ALA A 449 -0.14 -1.99 -11.93
N ARG A 450 -0.17 -0.73 -12.39
CA ARG A 450 1.01 0.04 -12.80
C ARG A 450 0.98 1.41 -12.18
N TRP A 451 2.08 1.78 -11.54
CA TRP A 451 2.41 3.14 -11.18
C TRP A 451 3.29 3.75 -12.27
N GLU A 452 2.83 4.76 -13.01
CA GLU A 452 3.66 5.43 -14.03
C GLU A 452 3.42 6.93 -14.09
N TYR A 453 4.48 7.75 -14.08
CA TYR A 453 4.35 9.18 -14.30
C TYR A 453 5.49 9.72 -15.17
N VAL A 454 5.16 10.67 -16.04
CA VAL A 454 6.15 11.55 -16.70
C VAL A 454 5.59 12.97 -16.69
N ASP A 455 6.26 13.90 -16.04
CA ASP A 455 5.87 15.31 -15.92
C ASP A 455 4.42 15.53 -15.42
N ARG A 456 3.97 14.63 -14.52
CA ARG A 456 2.65 14.61 -13.89
C ARG A 456 2.72 14.37 -12.37
N ASN A 457 1.57 14.48 -11.68
CA ASN A 457 1.48 14.07 -10.28
C ASN A 457 1.84 12.59 -10.11
N PHE A 458 2.46 12.28 -8.98
CA PHE A 458 2.96 10.94 -8.67
C PHE A 458 1.87 10.05 -8.07
N GLY A 459 1.17 10.52 -7.03
CA GLY A 459 0.29 9.65 -6.24
C GLY A 459 -1.05 9.27 -6.89
N ASP A 460 -1.44 9.92 -7.98
CA ASP A 460 -2.69 9.65 -8.72
C ASP A 460 -2.47 8.86 -10.02
N ALA A 461 -1.33 8.19 -10.13
CA ALA A 461 -0.87 7.56 -11.36
C ALA A 461 -0.73 6.02 -11.25
N HIS A 462 -1.46 5.41 -10.30
CA HIS A 462 -1.54 3.96 -10.11
C HIS A 462 -2.78 3.37 -10.84
N GLY A 463 -2.66 3.19 -12.15
CA GLY A 463 -3.74 2.66 -13.01
C GLY A 463 -3.71 1.13 -13.19
N LEU A 464 -4.80 0.59 -13.74
CA LEU A 464 -4.87 -0.77 -14.25
C LEU A 464 -4.44 -0.81 -15.72
N TRP A 465 -3.57 -1.75 -16.06
CA TRP A 465 -2.99 -1.92 -17.40
C TRP A 465 -3.05 -3.38 -17.86
N THR A 466 -2.86 -3.60 -19.16
CA THR A 466 -2.75 -4.94 -19.75
C THR A 466 -1.55 -5.05 -20.69
N THR A 467 -0.99 -6.26 -20.83
CA THR A 467 0.12 -6.60 -21.74
C THR A 467 -0.01 -8.05 -22.22
N THR A 468 0.73 -8.47 -23.23
CA THR A 468 0.80 -9.90 -23.62
C THR A 468 1.87 -10.66 -22.84
N PRO A 469 1.81 -12.01 -22.77
CA PRO A 469 2.81 -12.84 -22.07
C PRO A 469 4.27 -12.75 -22.56
N ASP A 470 4.55 -12.00 -23.62
CA ASP A 470 5.92 -11.70 -24.12
C ASP A 470 6.37 -10.25 -23.86
N GLY A 471 5.53 -9.42 -23.23
CA GLY A 471 5.78 -8.02 -22.95
C GLY A 471 5.43 -7.03 -24.06
N THR A 472 4.74 -7.46 -25.13
CA THR A 472 4.28 -6.55 -26.19
C THR A 472 2.91 -5.93 -25.88
N ASN A 473 2.57 -4.82 -26.54
CA ASN A 473 1.25 -4.20 -26.47
C ASN A 473 0.82 -3.81 -25.03
N HIS A 474 1.72 -3.19 -24.25
CA HIS A 474 1.34 -2.55 -22.99
C HIS A 474 0.31 -1.43 -23.22
N ALA A 475 -0.88 -1.56 -22.63
CA ALA A 475 -1.99 -0.64 -22.81
C ALA A 475 -2.84 -0.47 -21.55
N ILE A 476 -3.22 0.77 -21.24
CA ILE A 476 -4.20 1.12 -20.19
C ILE A 476 -5.49 0.29 -20.30
N TYR A 477 -5.93 -0.23 -19.15
CA TYR A 477 -7.27 -0.77 -18.95
C TYR A 477 -8.18 0.30 -18.32
N TRP A 478 -7.78 0.87 -17.18
CA TRP A 478 -8.51 1.96 -16.49
C TRP A 478 -7.60 2.76 -15.54
N GLY A 479 -7.88 4.05 -15.34
CA GLY A 479 -7.49 4.82 -14.15
C GLY A 479 -6.32 5.78 -14.32
N ASN A 480 -5.63 5.79 -15.46
CA ASN A 480 -4.37 6.52 -15.60
C ASN A 480 -4.56 8.06 -15.53
N ASN A 481 -5.76 8.59 -15.77
CA ASN A 481 -6.11 10.01 -15.60
C ASN A 481 -7.23 10.18 -14.54
N THR A 482 -7.24 9.34 -13.51
CA THR A 482 -8.11 9.46 -12.33
C THR A 482 -7.34 10.12 -11.19
N ALA A 483 -7.91 11.14 -10.54
CA ALA A 483 -7.28 11.84 -9.41
C ALA A 483 -7.59 11.17 -8.05
N VAL A 484 -8.80 10.61 -7.92
CA VAL A 484 -9.25 9.82 -6.76
C VAL A 484 -10.05 8.61 -7.24
N PRO A 485 -9.75 7.36 -6.79
CA PRO A 485 -8.67 6.98 -5.86
C PRO A 485 -7.28 7.34 -6.40
N GLY A 486 -6.29 7.44 -5.51
CA GLY A 486 -4.88 7.51 -5.93
C GLY A 486 -4.44 6.23 -6.66
N ALA A 487 -5.00 5.08 -6.27
CA ALA A 487 -4.64 3.79 -6.84
C ALA A 487 -5.78 2.78 -7.02
N ALA A 488 -5.61 1.93 -8.05
CA ALA A 488 -6.35 0.67 -8.20
C ALA A 488 -5.41 -0.54 -8.05
N TYR A 489 -5.69 -1.39 -7.06
CA TYR A 489 -4.90 -2.55 -6.65
C TYR A 489 -5.63 -3.87 -6.91
N THR A 490 -4.87 -4.98 -6.87
CA THR A 490 -5.32 -6.38 -6.93
C THR A 490 -6.40 -6.67 -7.99
N PRO A 491 -6.19 -6.29 -9.26
CA PRO A 491 -7.18 -6.48 -10.32
C PRO A 491 -7.35 -7.94 -10.73
N ARG A 492 -8.60 -8.43 -10.77
CA ARG A 492 -8.96 -9.73 -11.36
C ARG A 492 -10.16 -9.58 -12.32
N GLN A 493 -10.06 -10.18 -13.50
CA GLN A 493 -11.18 -10.21 -14.46
C GLN A 493 -12.36 -11.00 -13.89
N ILE A 494 -13.58 -10.48 -14.10
CA ILE A 494 -14.83 -11.15 -13.76
C ILE A 494 -15.12 -12.19 -14.86
N PRO A 495 -15.11 -13.51 -14.55
CA PRO A 495 -15.08 -14.57 -15.56
C PRO A 495 -16.19 -14.46 -16.61
N GLY A 496 -15.81 -14.58 -17.89
CA GLY A 496 -16.72 -14.48 -19.03
C GLY A 496 -17.13 -13.04 -19.42
N THR A 497 -16.52 -12.01 -18.83
CA THR A 497 -16.82 -10.59 -19.14
C THR A 497 -15.56 -9.75 -19.30
N ASP A 498 -15.64 -8.61 -19.99
CA ASP A 498 -14.54 -7.62 -20.05
C ASP A 498 -14.30 -6.86 -18.72
N ARG A 499 -15.11 -7.09 -17.68
CA ARG A 499 -15.08 -6.34 -16.42
C ARG A 499 -14.00 -6.84 -15.48
N VAL A 500 -13.54 -5.96 -14.61
CA VAL A 500 -12.53 -6.25 -13.59
C VAL A 500 -13.06 -5.87 -12.22
N VAL A 501 -12.83 -6.73 -11.22
CA VAL A 501 -12.94 -6.37 -9.80
C VAL A 501 -11.54 -6.01 -9.28
N CYS A 502 -11.45 -4.94 -8.49
CA CYS A 502 -10.20 -4.40 -7.96
C CYS A 502 -10.45 -3.70 -6.62
N ILE A 503 -9.38 -3.27 -5.94
CA ILE A 503 -9.45 -2.42 -4.75
C ILE A 503 -9.06 -0.99 -5.09
N PHE A 504 -9.94 -0.04 -4.85
CA PHE A 504 -9.62 1.38 -4.93
C PHE A 504 -9.05 1.85 -3.58
N GLY A 505 -7.76 2.20 -3.56
CA GLY A 505 -7.00 2.54 -2.36
C GLY A 505 -6.35 3.93 -2.40
N PRO A 506 -5.82 4.39 -1.24
CA PRO A 506 -4.94 5.56 -1.16
C PRO A 506 -3.53 5.24 -1.67
N HIS A 507 -2.63 6.21 -1.65
CA HIS A 507 -1.24 6.06 -2.07
C HIS A 507 -0.28 5.77 -0.89
N HIS A 508 -0.48 6.46 0.24
CA HIS A 508 0.33 6.40 1.47
C HIS A 508 -0.43 5.73 2.65
N ASP A 509 -0.76 4.44 2.54
CA ASP A 509 -1.37 3.63 3.62
C ASP A 509 -1.02 2.13 3.38
N HIS A 510 -1.99 1.21 3.39
CA HIS A 510 -1.82 -0.20 3.00
C HIS A 510 -2.56 -0.50 1.68
N LEU A 511 -2.33 -1.68 1.09
CA LEU A 511 -2.99 -2.20 -0.12
C LEU A 511 -4.47 -2.59 0.12
N TRP A 512 -5.27 -1.65 0.61
CA TRP A 512 -6.66 -1.85 1.01
C TRP A 512 -7.53 -0.61 0.74
N GLY A 513 -8.85 -0.76 0.69
CA GLY A 513 -9.72 0.36 0.34
C GLY A 513 -11.18 -0.02 0.11
N ALA A 514 -11.81 0.62 -0.89
CA ALA A 514 -13.12 0.20 -1.38
C ALA A 514 -12.95 -0.94 -2.39
N MET A 515 -13.78 -1.99 -2.33
CA MET A 515 -13.85 -2.92 -3.47
C MET A 515 -14.64 -2.26 -4.60
N ALA A 516 -14.18 -2.39 -5.84
CA ALA A 516 -14.79 -1.75 -7.01
C ALA A 516 -14.91 -2.73 -8.19
N VAL A 517 -15.94 -2.55 -9.02
CA VAL A 517 -16.04 -3.16 -10.35
C VAL A 517 -15.92 -2.06 -11.39
N VAL A 518 -14.97 -2.24 -12.31
CA VAL A 518 -14.71 -1.35 -13.45
C VAL A 518 -15.01 -2.06 -14.77
N ASP A 519 -15.49 -1.28 -15.73
CA ASP A 519 -15.85 -1.71 -17.08
C ASP A 519 -15.28 -0.71 -18.09
N ARG A 520 -14.16 -1.09 -18.71
CA ARG A 520 -13.43 -0.23 -19.65
C ARG A 520 -14.27 0.18 -20.86
N GLN A 521 -15.36 -0.51 -21.18
CA GLN A 521 -16.24 -0.15 -22.30
C GLN A 521 -17.07 1.12 -22.00
N LEU A 522 -17.31 1.43 -20.72
CA LEU A 522 -18.02 2.63 -20.28
C LEU A 522 -17.10 3.85 -20.18
N GLY A 523 -15.82 3.62 -19.88
CA GLY A 523 -14.79 4.64 -19.84
C GLY A 523 -13.48 4.11 -19.26
N MET A 524 -12.35 4.67 -19.70
CA MET A 524 -11.03 4.30 -19.18
C MET A 524 -10.59 5.13 -17.98
N ASP A 525 -11.24 6.26 -17.68
CA ASP A 525 -10.81 7.18 -16.62
C ASP A 525 -12.00 7.66 -15.81
N GLY A 526 -11.75 7.98 -14.54
CA GLY A 526 -12.70 8.56 -13.60
C GLY A 526 -13.98 7.74 -13.41
N ARG A 527 -15.02 8.44 -12.92
CA ARG A 527 -16.32 7.90 -12.53
C ARG A 527 -17.02 7.08 -13.61
N SER A 528 -16.81 7.39 -14.90
CA SER A 528 -17.49 6.75 -16.03
C SER A 528 -17.21 5.25 -16.15
N GLY A 529 -15.98 4.83 -15.88
CA GLY A 529 -15.59 3.42 -15.96
C GLY A 529 -16.03 2.57 -14.76
N VAL A 530 -16.64 3.17 -13.72
CA VAL A 530 -16.95 2.47 -12.46
C VAL A 530 -18.41 2.05 -12.40
N VAL A 531 -18.65 0.74 -12.32
CA VAL A 531 -19.98 0.12 -12.32
C VAL A 531 -20.58 0.07 -10.91
N ARG A 532 -19.76 -0.30 -9.91
CA ARG A 532 -20.17 -0.45 -8.50
C ARG A 532 -18.96 -0.33 -7.57
N THR A 533 -19.17 0.11 -6.33
CA THR A 533 -18.24 -0.07 -5.21
C THR A 533 -18.93 -0.72 -3.99
N TRP A 534 -18.12 -1.22 -3.06
CA TRP A 534 -18.50 -1.57 -1.69
C TRP A 534 -17.56 -0.82 -0.73
N PRO A 535 -18.08 0.03 0.18
CA PRO A 535 -19.47 0.46 0.28
C PRO A 535 -19.93 1.24 -0.97
N ALA A 536 -21.24 1.25 -1.22
CA ALA A 536 -21.81 1.84 -2.44
C ALA A 536 -21.52 3.35 -2.60
N ALA A 537 -21.44 4.09 -1.49
CA ALA A 537 -21.15 5.53 -1.49
C ALA A 537 -19.71 5.86 -1.95
N ALA A 538 -18.75 4.93 -1.84
CA ALA A 538 -17.38 5.16 -2.27
C ALA A 538 -17.26 5.52 -3.77
N ILE A 539 -18.27 5.15 -4.57
CA ILE A 539 -18.32 5.46 -6.00
C ILE A 539 -18.46 6.97 -6.28
N ASP A 540 -19.05 7.74 -5.35
CA ASP A 540 -19.36 9.15 -5.54
C ASP A 540 -18.15 10.08 -5.26
N HIS A 541 -17.10 9.54 -4.65
CA HIS A 541 -15.82 10.22 -4.43
C HIS A 541 -14.86 10.09 -5.63
N VAL A 542 -15.15 9.18 -6.59
CA VAL A 542 -14.28 8.89 -7.74
C VAL A 542 -14.30 10.04 -8.74
N ARG A 543 -13.13 10.61 -9.06
CA ARG A 543 -13.02 11.81 -9.91
C ARG A 543 -11.68 11.91 -10.64
N SER A 544 -11.68 12.51 -11.83
CA SER A 544 -10.49 12.80 -12.65
C SER A 544 -9.89 14.20 -12.41
N GLN A 545 -10.40 14.93 -11.42
CA GLN A 545 -10.09 16.33 -11.15
C GLN A 545 -9.88 16.50 -9.64
N GLY A 546 -8.86 17.24 -9.19
CA GLY A 546 -8.70 17.52 -7.75
C GLY A 546 -7.32 17.96 -7.25
N GLY A 547 -6.26 17.86 -8.05
CA GLY A 547 -4.88 18.12 -7.59
C GLY A 547 -4.30 16.96 -6.79
N PHE A 548 -3.47 17.25 -5.78
CA PHE A 548 -2.77 16.25 -4.94
C PHE A 548 -3.73 15.56 -3.93
N ALA A 549 -4.73 14.85 -4.45
CA ALA A 549 -5.81 14.22 -3.69
C ALA A 549 -5.66 12.68 -3.59
N CYS A 550 -4.47 12.14 -3.84
CA CYS A 550 -4.22 10.70 -3.94
C CYS A 550 -4.58 9.89 -2.68
N ASP A 551 -4.57 10.54 -1.52
CA ASP A 551 -4.89 9.98 -0.21
C ASP A 551 -6.24 10.46 0.33
N ASP A 552 -7.01 11.21 -0.46
CA ASP A 552 -8.37 11.60 -0.10
C ASP A 552 -9.17 10.33 0.21
N PRO A 553 -9.81 10.24 1.39
CA PRO A 553 -10.52 9.04 1.76
C PRO A 553 -11.72 8.84 0.83
N LEU A 554 -11.67 7.77 0.03
CA LEU A 554 -12.88 6.99 -0.20
C LEU A 554 -13.41 6.61 1.19
N GLU A 555 -14.63 7.02 1.55
CA GLU A 555 -15.15 6.95 2.92
C GLU A 555 -15.47 5.51 3.37
N THR A 556 -14.41 4.73 3.60
CA THR A 556 -14.45 3.31 3.90
C THR A 556 -13.98 3.04 5.32
N ARG A 557 -14.90 3.17 6.29
CA ARG A 557 -14.67 2.77 7.70
C ARG A 557 -14.23 1.30 7.85
N LEU A 558 -14.54 0.49 6.85
CA LEU A 558 -14.15 -0.92 6.73
C LEU A 558 -13.43 -1.06 5.39
N LYS A 559 -12.17 -1.50 5.42
CA LYS A 559 -11.33 -1.67 4.23
C LYS A 559 -11.48 -3.10 3.68
N TYR A 560 -11.47 -3.21 2.37
CA TYR A 560 -11.45 -4.45 1.59
C TYR A 560 -10.07 -4.64 0.94
N ALA A 561 -9.69 -5.89 0.73
CA ALA A 561 -8.46 -6.37 0.12
C ALA A 561 -8.75 -7.67 -0.67
N ASP A 562 -7.80 -8.09 -1.50
CA ASP A 562 -7.70 -9.40 -2.14
C ASP A 562 -9.03 -9.95 -2.75
N PRO A 563 -9.67 -9.23 -3.70
CA PRO A 563 -10.96 -9.63 -4.25
C PRO A 563 -10.79 -10.76 -5.27
N TYR A 564 -11.61 -11.81 -5.14
CA TYR A 564 -11.65 -12.94 -6.09
C TYR A 564 -13.08 -13.16 -6.60
N PRO A 565 -13.35 -12.95 -7.91
CA PRO A 565 -14.68 -13.14 -8.47
C PRO A 565 -15.02 -14.63 -8.63
N LEU A 566 -16.11 -15.08 -8.00
CA LEU A 566 -16.69 -16.41 -8.21
C LEU A 566 -17.65 -16.44 -9.41
N SER A 567 -18.17 -15.27 -9.79
CA SER A 567 -19.07 -15.01 -10.94
C SER A 567 -19.25 -13.49 -11.09
N GLU A 568 -20.06 -13.03 -12.05
CA GLU A 568 -20.53 -11.63 -12.12
C GLU A 568 -21.25 -11.13 -10.86
N LYS A 569 -21.73 -12.03 -9.99
CA LYS A 569 -22.68 -11.72 -8.91
C LYS A 569 -22.11 -11.90 -7.51
N TYR A 570 -21.08 -12.72 -7.36
CA TYR A 570 -20.55 -13.20 -6.07
C TYR A 570 -19.02 -13.12 -6.05
N PHE A 571 -18.46 -12.59 -4.98
CA PHE A 571 -17.03 -12.35 -4.79
C PHE A 571 -16.59 -12.87 -3.42
N LEU A 572 -15.41 -13.50 -3.36
CA LEU A 572 -14.63 -13.57 -2.13
C LEU A 572 -13.82 -12.28 -1.99
N CYS A 573 -13.55 -11.86 -0.77
CA CYS A 573 -12.56 -10.83 -0.46
C CYS A 573 -12.07 -10.95 0.98
N SER A 574 -10.96 -10.30 1.29
CA SER A 574 -10.57 -10.06 2.67
C SER A 574 -11.03 -8.67 3.11
N ARG A 575 -11.61 -8.55 4.31
CA ARG A 575 -12.20 -7.27 4.79
C ARG A 575 -12.12 -7.12 6.31
N MET A 576 -11.89 -5.90 6.79
CA MET A 576 -11.70 -5.59 8.21
C MET A 576 -12.92 -6.02 9.04
N THR A 577 -12.78 -6.90 10.02
CA THR A 577 -13.90 -7.36 10.87
C THR A 577 -14.59 -6.22 11.62
N GLY A 578 -13.87 -5.13 11.88
CA GLY A 578 -14.26 -4.02 12.73
C GLY A 578 -13.52 -4.00 14.06
N ARG A 579 -12.66 -5.00 14.34
CA ARG A 579 -11.81 -5.09 15.53
C ARG A 579 -10.38 -4.66 15.19
N GLY A 580 -10.13 -3.35 15.20
CA GLY A 580 -8.86 -2.79 14.71
C GLY A 580 -8.62 -3.16 13.24
N SER A 581 -7.39 -3.52 12.89
CA SER A 581 -6.97 -3.95 11.55
C SER A 581 -7.17 -5.45 11.26
N GLU A 582 -7.88 -6.21 12.11
CA GLU A 582 -8.15 -7.63 11.89
C GLU A 582 -8.93 -7.86 10.59
N MET A 583 -8.36 -8.62 9.64
CA MET A 583 -9.01 -8.98 8.37
C MET A 583 -9.65 -10.37 8.45
N GLY A 584 -10.91 -10.49 8.04
CA GLY A 584 -11.59 -11.78 7.87
C GLY A 584 -11.83 -12.09 6.39
N MET A 585 -12.13 -13.35 6.07
CA MET A 585 -12.60 -13.79 4.75
C MET A 585 -14.11 -13.55 4.63
N TYR A 586 -14.56 -12.88 3.58
CA TYR A 586 -15.97 -12.55 3.35
C TYR A 586 -16.48 -13.09 2.00
N LEU A 587 -17.79 -13.38 1.94
CA LEU A 587 -18.56 -13.40 0.69
C LEU A 587 -19.28 -12.06 0.57
N VAL A 588 -19.17 -11.43 -0.59
CA VAL A 588 -19.87 -10.19 -0.98
C VAL A 588 -20.65 -10.46 -2.26
N ASP A 589 -21.83 -9.84 -2.41
CA ASP A 589 -22.63 -9.95 -3.65
C ASP A 589 -23.14 -8.60 -4.21
N VAL A 590 -23.63 -8.67 -5.45
CA VAL A 590 -24.24 -7.53 -6.18
C VAL A 590 -25.66 -7.18 -5.72
N PHE A 591 -26.24 -7.96 -4.81
CA PHE A 591 -27.59 -7.77 -4.29
C PHE A 591 -27.61 -6.99 -2.97
N GLY A 592 -26.44 -6.81 -2.34
CA GLY A 592 -26.26 -6.05 -1.09
C GLY A 592 -26.02 -6.93 0.13
N ASN A 593 -25.74 -8.22 -0.04
CA ASN A 593 -25.30 -9.09 1.06
C ASN A 593 -23.79 -9.07 1.23
N GLU A 594 -23.36 -9.17 2.48
CA GLU A 594 -21.98 -9.36 2.89
C GLU A 594 -21.97 -10.22 4.15
N ILE A 595 -21.23 -11.33 4.15
CA ILE A 595 -21.11 -12.22 5.32
C ILE A 595 -19.66 -12.62 5.58
N LEU A 596 -19.25 -12.56 6.86
CA LEU A 596 -17.98 -13.10 7.34
C LEU A 596 -18.01 -14.62 7.22
N LEU A 597 -17.22 -15.21 6.33
CA LEU A 597 -17.11 -16.66 6.20
C LEU A 597 -16.26 -17.23 7.33
N HIS A 598 -15.02 -16.74 7.46
CA HIS A 598 -13.98 -17.25 8.37
C HIS A 598 -13.08 -16.13 8.90
N VAL A 599 -12.53 -16.33 10.10
CA VAL A 599 -11.50 -15.45 10.70
C VAL A 599 -10.57 -16.29 11.58
N GLU A 600 -9.26 -16.08 11.46
CA GLU A 600 -8.25 -16.92 12.11
C GLU A 600 -6.95 -16.16 12.38
N GLY A 601 -6.33 -16.46 13.52
CA GLY A 601 -4.98 -15.97 13.87
C GLY A 601 -4.92 -14.44 13.95
N ARG A 602 -4.17 -13.83 13.02
CA ARG A 602 -3.95 -12.38 12.94
C ARG A 602 -4.59 -11.74 11.69
N GLY A 603 -5.30 -12.53 10.88
CA GLY A 603 -6.00 -12.08 9.69
C GLY A 603 -5.99 -13.12 8.57
N CYS A 604 -7.03 -13.12 7.75
CA CYS A 604 -7.16 -13.96 6.56
C CYS A 604 -7.02 -13.11 5.28
N TYR A 605 -6.27 -13.58 4.30
CA TYR A 605 -5.87 -12.91 3.06
C TYR A 605 -5.95 -13.87 1.86
N ASP A 606 -5.91 -13.32 0.65
CA ASP A 606 -5.84 -14.07 -0.62
C ASP A 606 -6.89 -15.23 -0.80
N PRO A 607 -8.20 -15.01 -0.54
CA PRO A 607 -9.19 -16.07 -0.55
C PRO A 607 -9.58 -16.52 -1.96
N MET A 608 -9.28 -17.77 -2.37
CA MET A 608 -9.60 -18.28 -3.71
C MET A 608 -10.01 -19.76 -3.78
N PRO A 609 -10.85 -20.18 -4.75
CA PRO A 609 -11.22 -21.59 -4.93
C PRO A 609 -10.05 -22.49 -5.34
N LEU A 610 -9.81 -23.57 -4.59
CA LEU A 610 -8.92 -24.66 -5.01
C LEU A 610 -9.70 -25.63 -5.93
N THR A 611 -9.71 -25.35 -7.23
CA THR A 611 -10.34 -26.20 -8.24
C THR A 611 -9.62 -26.12 -9.59
N ALA A 612 -9.94 -27.05 -10.50
CA ALA A 612 -9.53 -26.94 -11.89
C ALA A 612 -10.32 -25.84 -12.60
N ARG A 613 -9.64 -25.05 -13.44
CA ARG A 613 -10.21 -23.95 -14.23
C ARG A 613 -9.82 -24.08 -15.70
N THR A 614 -10.61 -23.48 -16.58
CA THR A 614 -10.27 -23.35 -18.00
C THR A 614 -8.91 -22.68 -18.15
N ARG A 615 -8.05 -23.24 -19.02
CA ARG A 615 -6.79 -22.61 -19.44
C ARG A 615 -7.09 -21.60 -20.55
N PRO A 616 -6.76 -20.30 -20.40
CA PRO A 616 -6.94 -19.31 -21.46
C PRO A 616 -6.11 -19.62 -22.72
N PRO A 617 -6.41 -19.01 -23.87
CA PRO A 617 -5.61 -19.16 -25.09
C PRO A 617 -4.15 -18.74 -24.88
N GLN A 618 -3.20 -19.47 -25.46
CA GLN A 618 -1.81 -19.00 -25.54
C GLN A 618 -1.70 -17.93 -26.63
N ILE A 619 -1.24 -16.74 -26.27
CA ILE A 619 -0.89 -15.68 -27.23
C ILE A 619 0.53 -15.97 -27.77
N PRO A 620 0.74 -16.14 -29.10
CA PRO A 620 2.07 -16.32 -29.66
C PRO A 620 2.96 -15.10 -29.47
N SER A 621 4.24 -15.34 -29.17
CA SER A 621 5.26 -14.29 -29.05
C SER A 621 5.37 -13.48 -30.36
N ARG A 622 5.42 -12.15 -30.21
CA ARG A 622 5.68 -11.16 -31.26
C ARG A 622 7.09 -10.57 -31.12
N ARG A 623 7.70 -10.70 -29.94
CA ARG A 623 9.09 -10.34 -29.63
C ARG A 623 10.09 -11.14 -30.46
N ASN A 624 10.90 -10.45 -31.26
CA ASN A 624 12.05 -11.00 -31.96
C ASN A 624 13.34 -10.66 -31.19
N VAL A 625 13.87 -11.66 -30.46
CA VAL A 625 15.05 -11.53 -29.57
C VAL A 625 16.38 -11.25 -30.29
N GLU A 626 16.41 -11.29 -31.62
CA GLU A 626 17.55 -10.87 -32.44
C GLU A 626 17.51 -9.37 -32.81
N SER A 627 16.39 -8.68 -32.56
CA SER A 627 16.30 -7.23 -32.78
C SER A 627 16.85 -6.44 -31.60
N VAL A 628 17.38 -5.24 -31.89
CA VAL A 628 17.76 -4.22 -30.89
C VAL A 628 16.86 -2.98 -30.94
N GLU A 629 15.91 -2.95 -31.88
CA GLU A 629 14.93 -1.88 -32.06
C GLU A 629 13.51 -2.43 -32.10
N GLY A 630 12.54 -1.60 -31.72
CA GLY A 630 11.13 -1.74 -32.05
C GLY A 630 10.65 -0.52 -32.86
N THR A 631 9.39 -0.49 -33.27
CA THR A 631 8.83 0.59 -34.09
C THR A 631 7.49 1.11 -33.59
N PHE A 632 7.33 2.44 -33.64
CA PHE A 632 6.09 3.15 -33.34
C PHE A 632 5.50 3.73 -34.63
N TYR A 633 4.18 3.62 -34.78
CA TYR A 633 3.39 4.25 -35.84
C TYR A 633 2.26 5.09 -35.25
N ILE A 634 2.06 6.30 -35.77
CA ILE A 634 0.94 7.18 -35.43
C ILE A 634 0.19 7.46 -36.73
N GLN A 635 -1.11 7.16 -36.76
CA GLN A 635 -1.93 7.33 -37.96
C GLN A 635 -2.13 8.81 -38.34
N ASP A 636 -2.45 9.65 -37.36
CA ASP A 636 -2.71 11.07 -37.55
C ASP A 636 -2.61 11.80 -36.20
N VAL A 637 -1.49 12.49 -35.92
CA VAL A 637 -1.25 13.15 -34.62
C VAL A 637 -2.42 14.05 -34.18
N TYR A 638 -3.13 14.65 -35.14
CA TYR A 638 -4.26 15.56 -34.93
C TYR A 638 -5.57 14.85 -34.50
N GLN A 639 -5.64 13.51 -34.52
CA GLN A 639 -6.76 12.74 -33.95
C GLN A 639 -6.59 12.53 -32.43
N GLY A 640 -6.22 13.61 -31.75
CA GLY A 640 -5.98 13.68 -30.32
C GLY A 640 -7.03 14.53 -29.61
N THR A 641 -7.51 14.06 -28.45
CA THR A 641 -8.54 14.74 -27.65
C THR A 641 -8.21 16.20 -27.32
N HIS A 642 -6.91 16.50 -27.13
CA HIS A 642 -6.38 17.79 -26.65
C HIS A 642 -5.65 18.60 -27.73
N LEU A 643 -5.86 18.28 -29.02
CA LEU A 643 -5.19 18.90 -30.18
C LEU A 643 -6.16 19.62 -31.14
N GLN A 644 -7.42 19.83 -30.74
CA GLN A 644 -8.49 20.32 -31.61
C GLN A 644 -8.21 21.72 -32.19
N ASP A 645 -7.61 22.62 -31.41
CA ASP A 645 -7.22 23.98 -31.85
C ASP A 645 -5.90 24.01 -32.66
N VAL A 646 -5.16 22.89 -32.75
CA VAL A 646 -3.87 22.83 -33.46
C VAL A 646 -4.11 22.64 -34.95
N LYS A 647 -4.06 23.74 -35.71
CA LYS A 647 -4.21 23.75 -37.17
C LYS A 647 -3.34 22.67 -37.84
N ARG A 648 -3.95 21.85 -38.70
CA ARG A 648 -3.23 20.81 -39.48
C ARG A 648 -2.05 21.41 -40.26
N GLY A 649 -0.91 20.72 -40.18
CA GLY A 649 0.35 21.12 -40.80
C GLY A 649 1.23 22.01 -39.91
N THR A 650 0.82 22.32 -38.68
CA THR A 650 1.65 23.07 -37.70
C THR A 650 2.72 22.19 -37.08
N VAL A 651 2.37 20.97 -36.67
CA VAL A 651 3.32 19.93 -36.23
C VAL A 651 4.24 19.57 -37.40
N LYS A 652 5.56 19.58 -37.18
CA LYS A 652 6.60 19.23 -38.17
C LYS A 652 7.40 17.98 -37.80
N SER A 653 7.68 17.83 -36.52
CA SER A 653 8.50 16.74 -36.00
C SER A 653 7.96 16.27 -34.65
N LEU A 654 8.44 15.10 -34.23
CA LEU A 654 8.17 14.50 -32.94
C LEU A 654 9.53 14.23 -32.26
N ARG A 655 9.69 14.75 -31.05
CA ARG A 655 10.86 14.52 -30.18
C ARG A 655 10.62 13.24 -29.38
N VAL A 656 11.53 12.28 -29.49
CA VAL A 656 11.52 11.04 -28.69
C VAL A 656 12.47 11.23 -27.52
N VAL A 657 11.94 11.13 -26.30
CA VAL A 657 12.68 11.35 -25.06
C VAL A 657 12.53 10.13 -24.16
N GLU A 658 13.65 9.60 -23.69
CA GLU A 658 13.71 8.58 -22.65
C GLU A 658 13.57 9.24 -21.27
N ALA A 659 12.85 8.56 -20.38
CA ALA A 659 12.69 8.87 -18.96
C ALA A 659 13.35 7.73 -18.15
N PRO A 660 14.66 7.81 -17.85
CA PRO A 660 15.43 6.71 -17.27
C PRO A 660 15.03 6.38 -15.83
N GLU A 661 15.37 5.16 -15.42
CA GLU A 661 15.21 4.67 -14.06
C GLU A 661 16.14 5.35 -13.04
N LYS A 662 15.61 5.61 -11.85
CA LYS A 662 16.39 6.13 -10.71
C LYS A 662 17.10 4.98 -9.99
N ARG A 663 18.44 5.00 -9.95
CA ARG A 663 19.25 3.89 -9.38
C ARG A 663 19.81 4.17 -7.99
N THR A 664 19.66 5.38 -7.50
CA THR A 664 20.37 5.91 -6.33
C THR A 664 19.54 6.97 -5.60
N TRP A 665 19.83 7.18 -4.31
CA TRP A 665 19.11 8.13 -3.45
C TRP A 665 20.00 8.66 -2.31
N SER A 666 19.68 9.85 -1.78
CA SER A 666 20.37 10.45 -0.63
C SER A 666 19.50 10.44 0.62
N ALA A 667 20.08 10.30 1.81
CA ALA A 667 19.37 10.56 3.07
C ALA A 667 18.88 12.03 3.15
N GLY A 668 19.59 12.94 2.49
CA GLY A 668 19.20 14.32 2.25
C GLY A 668 17.94 14.46 1.40
N LYS A 669 16.88 15.01 2.00
CA LYS A 669 15.57 15.21 1.37
C LYS A 669 15.41 16.56 0.68
N TRP A 670 14.61 16.57 -0.38
CA TRP A 670 14.23 17.74 -1.18
C TRP A 670 12.72 17.74 -1.41
N PHE A 671 12.08 18.90 -1.28
CA PHE A 671 10.63 19.05 -1.43
C PHE A 671 10.35 20.05 -2.57
N GLY A 672 10.45 19.56 -3.81
CA GLY A 672 10.05 20.32 -5.00
C GLY A 672 8.52 20.37 -5.14
N GLN A 673 8.00 20.24 -6.35
CA GLN A 673 6.57 19.92 -6.56
C GLN A 673 6.21 18.45 -6.25
N GLY A 674 7.08 17.76 -5.52
CA GLY A 674 6.99 16.40 -5.01
C GLY A 674 8.18 16.13 -4.09
N TYR A 675 8.12 15.08 -3.27
CA TYR A 675 9.27 14.63 -2.50
C TYR A 675 10.34 14.07 -3.46
N MET A 676 11.61 14.28 -3.13
CA MET A 676 12.78 13.87 -3.90
C MET A 676 13.95 13.55 -2.96
N ALA A 677 14.75 12.56 -3.36
CA ALA A 677 15.98 12.16 -2.69
C ALA A 677 16.94 11.57 -3.75
N PRO A 678 17.95 12.30 -4.23
CA PRO A 678 18.29 13.70 -3.94
C PRO A 678 17.39 14.73 -4.64
N GLY A 679 17.62 16.01 -4.36
CA GLY A 679 17.13 17.10 -5.18
C GLY A 679 17.68 17.03 -6.62
N MET A 680 16.76 17.03 -7.59
CA MET A 680 17.09 16.90 -9.02
C MET A 680 16.84 18.19 -9.81
N ASN A 681 15.71 18.84 -9.55
CA ASN A 681 15.23 20.06 -10.20
C ASN A 681 14.05 20.64 -9.38
N TRP A 682 13.38 21.70 -9.85
CA TRP A 682 12.20 22.29 -9.18
C TRP A 682 10.85 21.69 -9.60
N HIS A 683 10.74 21.19 -10.83
CA HIS A 683 9.49 20.96 -11.55
C HIS A 683 9.17 19.49 -11.86
N GLY A 684 9.97 18.52 -11.44
CA GLY A 684 9.74 17.11 -11.74
C GLY A 684 10.71 16.19 -11.03
N LEU A 685 10.46 14.89 -11.16
CA LEU A 685 11.20 13.84 -10.46
C LEU A 685 12.26 13.18 -11.37
N GLU A 686 11.97 13.20 -12.68
CA GLU A 686 12.71 12.59 -13.78
C GLU A 686 14.06 13.27 -14.10
N ASN A 687 15.08 12.47 -14.44
CA ASN A 687 16.08 12.91 -15.41
C ASN A 687 15.61 12.57 -16.84
N LYS A 688 16.18 13.20 -17.86
CA LYS A 688 15.72 13.09 -19.26
C LYS A 688 16.88 12.75 -20.19
N ARG A 689 16.66 11.93 -21.22
CA ARG A 689 17.62 11.72 -22.33
C ARG A 689 16.90 11.81 -23.67
N ILE A 690 17.21 12.81 -24.48
CA ILE A 690 16.65 12.91 -25.84
C ILE A 690 17.32 11.85 -26.72
N LEU A 691 16.51 10.97 -27.32
CA LEU A 691 17.00 9.95 -28.26
C LEU A 691 17.05 10.49 -29.70
N GLY A 692 16.14 11.41 -30.05
CA GLY A 692 16.24 12.25 -31.24
C GLY A 692 14.91 12.85 -31.66
N THR A 693 14.85 13.33 -32.90
CA THR A 693 13.61 13.79 -33.55
C THR A 693 13.29 12.97 -34.80
N VAL A 694 12.02 12.90 -35.16
CA VAL A 694 11.52 12.24 -36.38
C VAL A 694 10.50 13.12 -37.10
N PRO A 695 10.40 13.08 -38.45
CA PRO A 695 9.42 13.87 -39.19
C PRO A 695 7.98 13.39 -38.95
N VAL A 696 7.07 14.35 -38.87
CA VAL A 696 5.62 14.13 -39.00
C VAL A 696 5.22 14.55 -40.42
N GLU A 697 4.55 13.65 -41.13
CA GLU A 697 4.19 13.82 -42.53
C GLU A 697 3.09 14.87 -42.73
N ALA A 698 2.90 15.34 -43.98
CA ALA A 698 1.87 16.34 -44.30
C ALA A 698 0.43 15.90 -43.97
N ASP A 699 0.17 14.58 -43.94
CA ASP A 699 -1.10 13.98 -43.52
C ASP A 699 -1.18 13.74 -42.00
N GLY A 700 -0.21 14.22 -41.22
CA GLY A 700 -0.13 14.05 -39.77
C GLY A 700 0.35 12.68 -39.30
N SER A 701 0.73 11.77 -40.21
CA SER A 701 1.23 10.44 -39.81
C SER A 701 2.70 10.47 -39.41
N ALA A 702 3.12 9.50 -38.59
CA ALA A 702 4.53 9.28 -38.23
C ALA A 702 4.82 7.78 -38.17
N TYR A 703 6.04 7.38 -38.56
CA TYR A 703 6.51 6.00 -38.46
C TYR A 703 8.02 5.99 -38.24
N PHE A 704 8.47 5.40 -37.12
CA PHE A 704 9.83 5.51 -36.65
C PHE A 704 10.29 4.30 -35.82
N ALA A 705 11.60 4.10 -35.79
CA ALA A 705 12.27 3.10 -34.95
C ALA A 705 12.76 3.74 -33.64
N VAL A 706 12.75 2.96 -32.56
CA VAL A 706 13.26 3.33 -31.24
C VAL A 706 14.06 2.14 -30.70
N PRO A 707 15.19 2.35 -30.00
CA PRO A 707 15.86 1.28 -29.26
C PRO A 707 14.87 0.52 -28.38
N ALA A 708 14.89 -0.81 -28.47
CA ALA A 708 13.98 -1.64 -27.69
C ALA A 708 14.22 -1.48 -26.19
N GLU A 709 13.19 -1.76 -25.38
CA GLU A 709 13.27 -1.75 -23.93
C GLU A 709 13.73 -0.40 -23.33
N LYS A 710 13.29 0.70 -23.96
CA LYS A 710 13.40 2.05 -23.42
C LYS A 710 12.03 2.62 -23.06
N PHE A 711 11.93 3.14 -21.83
CA PHE A 711 10.79 3.91 -21.37
C PHE A 711 10.86 5.31 -21.98
N VAL A 712 9.99 5.56 -22.94
CA VAL A 712 9.98 6.77 -23.77
C VAL A 712 8.64 7.48 -23.74
N TYR A 713 8.69 8.80 -23.91
CA TYR A 713 7.54 9.64 -24.15
C TYR A 713 7.82 10.56 -25.35
N PHE A 714 6.77 11.22 -25.84
CA PHE A 714 6.79 11.94 -27.11
C PHE A 714 6.34 13.39 -26.94
N GLN A 715 7.04 14.31 -27.62
CA GLN A 715 6.64 15.72 -27.73
C GLN A 715 6.42 16.10 -29.19
N LEU A 716 5.28 16.71 -29.52
CA LEU A 716 5.01 17.26 -30.86
C LEU A 716 5.65 18.64 -30.98
N LEU A 717 6.42 18.89 -32.03
CA LEU A 717 7.12 20.16 -32.25
C LEU A 717 6.58 20.94 -33.46
N ASP A 718 6.65 22.26 -33.39
CA ASP A 718 6.31 23.18 -34.48
C ASP A 718 7.47 23.40 -35.46
N ALA A 719 7.35 24.39 -36.36
CA ALA A 719 8.40 24.74 -37.33
C ALA A 719 9.60 25.51 -36.74
N ASN A 720 9.64 25.73 -35.42
CA ASN A 720 10.73 26.34 -34.67
C ASN A 720 11.34 25.34 -33.65
N ASP A 721 11.03 24.04 -33.78
CA ASP A 721 11.35 22.98 -32.81
C ASP A 721 10.81 23.23 -31.38
N MET A 722 9.77 24.06 -31.24
CA MET A 722 9.11 24.35 -29.96
C MET A 722 7.95 23.38 -29.70
N MET A 723 7.81 22.91 -28.46
CA MET A 723 6.78 21.95 -28.07
C MET A 723 5.35 22.51 -28.15
N ILE A 724 4.54 21.86 -28.99
CA ILE A 724 3.09 22.05 -29.09
C ILE A 724 2.37 21.31 -27.97
N HIS A 725 2.75 20.06 -27.69
CA HIS A 725 2.10 19.16 -26.75
C HIS A 725 3.05 18.03 -26.34
N SER A 726 2.93 17.52 -25.12
CA SER A 726 3.72 16.40 -24.58
C SER A 726 2.80 15.29 -24.08
N MET A 727 3.16 14.05 -24.39
CA MET A 727 2.70 12.89 -23.64
C MET A 727 3.19 13.04 -22.19
N ARG A 728 2.29 12.88 -21.21
CA ARG A 728 2.59 12.96 -19.76
C ARG A 728 2.44 11.58 -19.10
N SER A 729 3.10 10.61 -19.73
CA SER A 729 2.99 9.17 -19.52
C SER A 729 4.13 8.52 -20.30
N GLY A 730 4.56 7.31 -19.94
CA GLY A 730 5.59 6.54 -20.67
C GLY A 730 5.07 5.34 -21.44
N THR A 731 5.84 4.92 -22.44
CA THR A 731 5.60 3.71 -23.24
C THR A 731 6.93 3.05 -23.62
N LEU A 732 6.88 1.82 -24.15
CA LEU A 732 8.05 1.07 -24.60
C LEU A 732 7.71 0.24 -25.84
N VAL A 733 8.73 -0.34 -26.46
CA VAL A 733 8.59 -1.42 -27.45
C VAL A 733 9.58 -2.53 -27.13
N GLN A 734 9.15 -3.78 -27.29
CA GLN A 734 10.03 -4.95 -27.23
C GLN A 734 10.90 -5.06 -28.48
N PRO A 735 11.99 -5.86 -28.42
CA PRO A 735 12.74 -6.29 -29.59
C PRO A 735 11.82 -6.75 -30.74
N GLY A 736 11.85 -6.02 -31.86
CA GLY A 736 11.09 -6.33 -33.08
C GLY A 736 9.59 -5.98 -33.05
N GLU A 737 9.08 -5.41 -31.96
CA GLU A 737 7.68 -5.01 -31.86
C GLU A 737 7.33 -3.89 -32.86
N ARG A 738 6.09 -3.90 -33.37
CA ARG A 738 5.48 -2.76 -34.03
C ARG A 738 4.17 -2.41 -33.33
N THR A 739 4.17 -1.30 -32.61
CA THR A 739 3.00 -0.75 -31.92
C THR A 739 2.52 0.56 -32.59
N GLY A 740 1.33 1.02 -32.25
CA GLY A 740 0.83 2.30 -32.78
C GLY A 740 -0.54 2.73 -32.27
N CYS A 741 -0.87 4.01 -32.52
CA CYS A 741 -2.11 4.66 -32.09
C CYS A 741 -2.77 5.46 -33.23
N ILE A 742 -4.02 5.89 -33.01
CA ILE A 742 -4.77 6.69 -33.98
C ILE A 742 -4.22 8.13 -34.02
N GLY A 743 -3.92 8.68 -32.85
CA GLY A 743 -3.41 10.04 -32.64
C GLY A 743 -2.84 10.22 -31.24
N CYS A 744 -2.47 11.45 -30.88
CA CYS A 744 -1.86 11.73 -29.57
C CYS A 744 -2.92 11.96 -28.50
N HIS A 745 -3.00 11.07 -27.49
CA HIS A 745 -4.15 10.96 -26.58
C HIS A 745 -5.48 10.82 -27.36
N ASP A 746 -5.52 9.79 -28.20
CA ASP A 746 -6.67 9.36 -28.98
C ASP A 746 -7.79 8.73 -28.13
N HIS A 747 -9.03 8.85 -28.57
CA HIS A 747 -10.19 8.32 -27.85
C HIS A 747 -10.30 6.80 -28.05
N ARG A 748 -9.65 6.01 -27.19
CA ARG A 748 -9.46 4.54 -27.32
C ARG A 748 -10.72 3.67 -27.44
N LEU A 749 -11.91 4.23 -27.26
CA LEU A 749 -13.20 3.57 -27.52
C LEU A 749 -13.72 3.80 -28.96
N VAL A 750 -12.99 4.54 -29.79
CA VAL A 750 -13.33 4.85 -31.19
C VAL A 750 -12.39 4.09 -32.12
N THR A 751 -12.94 3.39 -33.11
CA THR A 751 -12.18 2.73 -34.17
C THR A 751 -11.54 3.74 -35.12
N PRO A 752 -10.35 3.47 -35.70
CA PRO A 752 -9.71 4.38 -36.66
C PRO A 752 -10.64 4.69 -37.84
N SER A 753 -10.74 5.98 -38.22
CA SER A 753 -11.68 6.37 -39.29
C SER A 753 -11.27 5.82 -40.66
N LEU A 754 -12.18 5.03 -41.25
CA LEU A 754 -12.06 4.48 -42.61
C LEU A 754 -12.13 5.55 -43.72
N ALA A 755 -12.37 6.82 -43.39
CA ALA A 755 -12.50 7.91 -44.36
C ALA A 755 -11.21 8.22 -45.15
N ARG A 756 -10.04 7.67 -44.76
CA ARG A 756 -8.82 7.71 -45.58
C ARG A 756 -8.79 6.53 -46.55
N ALA A 757 -9.23 6.77 -47.79
CA ALA A 757 -9.14 5.82 -48.90
C ALA A 757 -7.69 5.48 -49.37
N MET A 758 -6.67 6.00 -48.69
CA MET A 758 -5.24 5.79 -48.99
C MET A 758 -4.48 5.52 -47.69
N PRO A 759 -3.48 4.62 -47.69
CA PRO A 759 -2.63 4.41 -46.52
C PRO A 759 -1.85 5.69 -46.18
N PRO A 760 -1.65 6.00 -44.89
CA PRO A 760 -0.95 7.21 -44.46
C PRO A 760 0.50 7.28 -44.97
N LEU A 761 0.99 8.49 -45.18
CA LEU A 761 2.26 8.75 -45.86
C LEU A 761 3.45 8.07 -45.19
N ALA A 762 3.51 8.05 -43.86
CA ALA A 762 4.64 7.49 -43.12
C ALA A 762 4.81 5.98 -43.32
N LEU A 763 3.75 5.24 -43.63
CA LEU A 763 3.79 3.80 -43.92
C LEU A 763 4.18 3.47 -45.38
N LYS A 764 4.37 4.48 -46.24
CA LYS A 764 4.83 4.28 -47.63
C LYS A 764 6.37 4.18 -47.74
N ARG A 765 7.06 4.19 -46.61
CA ARG A 765 8.53 4.18 -46.48
C ARG A 765 8.96 3.34 -45.28
N ALA A 766 10.26 3.09 -45.18
CA ALA A 766 10.88 2.55 -43.97
C ALA A 766 10.65 3.48 -42.75
N PRO A 767 10.66 2.95 -41.51
CA PRO A 767 10.59 3.76 -40.31
C PRO A 767 11.76 4.74 -40.25
N SER A 768 11.49 5.98 -39.81
CA SER A 768 12.54 6.97 -39.56
C SER A 768 13.48 6.50 -38.46
N ARG A 769 14.78 6.64 -38.66
CA ARG A 769 15.79 6.49 -37.59
C ARG A 769 15.89 7.79 -36.78
N LEU A 770 16.21 7.67 -35.50
CA LEU A 770 16.40 8.81 -34.60
C LEU A 770 17.71 9.54 -34.95
N THR A 771 17.64 10.87 -35.08
CA THR A 771 18.77 11.71 -35.52
C THR A 771 19.68 12.20 -34.37
N GLY A 772 19.43 11.77 -33.14
CA GLY A 772 20.02 12.41 -31.94
C GLY A 772 19.50 13.84 -31.74
N TRP A 773 20.14 14.56 -30.82
CA TRP A 773 19.88 15.98 -30.55
C TRP A 773 21.17 16.65 -30.08
N GLN A 774 21.68 17.60 -30.88
CA GLN A 774 22.97 18.27 -30.66
C GLN A 774 24.08 17.29 -30.26
N GLY A 775 24.28 16.24 -31.07
CA GLY A 775 25.17 15.11 -30.79
C GLY A 775 24.44 13.83 -30.36
N PRO A 776 25.16 12.83 -29.82
CA PRO A 776 24.59 11.55 -29.41
C PRO A 776 23.70 11.68 -28.16
N PRO A 777 22.75 10.74 -27.94
CA PRO A 777 21.88 10.72 -26.78
C PRO A 777 22.65 10.68 -25.45
N ARG A 778 22.36 11.63 -24.58
CA ARG A 778 22.99 11.81 -23.26
C ARG A 778 21.96 12.28 -22.23
N PRO A 779 22.19 12.05 -20.93
CA PRO A 779 21.42 12.70 -19.86
C PRO A 779 21.48 14.22 -19.99
N PHE A 780 20.32 14.88 -19.88
CA PHE A 780 20.17 16.34 -20.03
C PHE A 780 20.36 17.04 -18.67
N GLY A 781 21.06 18.17 -18.63
CA GLY A 781 21.22 18.97 -17.41
C GLY A 781 21.54 20.44 -17.69
N PHE A 782 20.96 21.34 -16.89
CA PHE A 782 21.01 22.80 -17.09
C PHE A 782 22.45 23.36 -17.18
N VAL A 783 23.35 22.88 -16.32
CA VAL A 783 24.74 23.36 -16.24
C VAL A 783 25.56 22.98 -17.49
N ALA A 784 25.22 21.88 -18.16
CA ALA A 784 25.86 21.45 -19.40
C ALA A 784 25.22 22.08 -20.65
N GLU A 785 23.89 22.21 -20.67
CA GLU A 785 23.12 22.55 -21.88
C GLU A 785 22.76 24.04 -22.01
N VAL A 786 22.62 24.77 -20.89
CA VAL A 786 22.03 26.12 -20.87
C VAL A 786 22.95 27.15 -20.21
N GLN A 787 23.51 26.87 -19.03
CA GLN A 787 24.38 27.82 -18.33
C GLN A 787 25.57 28.35 -19.18
N PRO A 788 26.22 27.56 -20.07
CA PRO A 788 27.30 28.07 -20.91
C PRO A 788 26.87 29.20 -21.87
N ILE A 789 25.57 29.28 -22.19
CA ILE A 789 24.99 30.31 -23.05
C ILE A 789 24.84 31.62 -22.27
N PHE A 790 24.30 31.55 -21.05
CA PHE A 790 24.22 32.71 -20.15
C PHE A 790 25.62 33.22 -19.77
N ASN A 791 26.57 32.31 -19.54
CA ASN A 791 27.98 32.64 -19.30
C ASN A 791 28.60 33.45 -20.44
N ARG A 792 28.23 33.17 -21.69
CA ARG A 792 28.75 33.84 -22.89
C ARG A 792 28.05 35.17 -23.18
N HIS A 793 26.74 35.24 -23.01
CA HIS A 793 25.90 36.31 -23.56
C HIS A 793 25.21 37.21 -22.53
N CYS A 794 25.07 36.77 -21.27
CA CYS A 794 24.21 37.44 -20.28
C CYS A 794 24.97 38.02 -19.08
N LEU A 795 26.08 37.41 -18.65
CA LEU A 795 26.78 37.83 -17.41
C LEU A 795 27.30 39.27 -17.43
N GLY A 796 27.56 39.85 -18.60
CA GLY A 796 27.95 41.27 -18.71
C GLY A 796 26.91 42.24 -18.10
N CYS A 797 25.65 41.83 -17.99
CA CYS A 797 24.57 42.62 -17.37
C CYS A 797 23.86 41.89 -16.21
N HIS A 798 23.89 40.55 -16.18
CA HIS A 798 23.12 39.72 -15.23
C HIS A 798 23.98 38.96 -14.20
N ASP A 799 25.23 39.38 -14.01
CA ASP A 799 26.07 38.90 -12.91
C ASP A 799 25.92 39.73 -11.62
N PHE A 800 26.28 39.16 -10.46
CA PHE A 800 26.16 39.81 -9.15
C PHE A 800 26.79 41.22 -9.14
N GLY A 801 25.98 42.22 -8.79
CA GLY A 801 26.41 43.63 -8.72
C GLY A 801 26.29 44.41 -10.04
N GLN A 802 25.84 43.79 -11.13
CA GLN A 802 25.51 44.49 -12.39
C GLN A 802 24.04 44.96 -12.40
N GLU A 803 23.74 46.00 -13.19
CA GLU A 803 22.40 46.63 -13.27
C GLU A 803 21.26 45.62 -13.59
N GLY A 804 21.48 44.72 -14.56
CA GLY A 804 20.50 43.71 -14.93
C GLY A 804 20.25 42.64 -13.85
N ALA A 805 21.17 42.49 -12.89
CA ALA A 805 21.04 41.55 -11.78
C ALA A 805 20.01 41.99 -10.72
N GLU A 806 19.70 43.28 -10.61
CA GLU A 806 18.56 43.77 -9.82
C GLU A 806 17.26 43.09 -10.28
N LYS A 807 17.11 42.95 -11.61
CA LYS A 807 15.95 42.31 -12.24
C LYS A 807 16.05 40.78 -12.26
N LEU A 808 17.20 40.22 -12.63
CA LEU A 808 17.40 38.77 -12.78
C LEU A 808 18.88 38.41 -12.69
N VAL A 809 19.28 37.56 -11.74
CA VAL A 809 20.65 37.01 -11.70
C VAL A 809 20.73 35.78 -12.62
N LEU A 810 21.73 35.73 -13.50
CA LEU A 810 22.03 34.59 -14.38
C LEU A 810 23.43 33.99 -14.14
N ALA A 811 24.05 34.35 -13.02
CA ALA A 811 25.34 33.85 -12.55
C ALA A 811 25.37 32.31 -12.40
N PRO A 812 26.50 31.65 -12.74
CA PRO A 812 26.66 30.21 -12.62
C PRO A 812 26.88 29.72 -11.18
N ASP A 813 27.03 30.64 -10.23
CA ASP A 813 27.38 30.41 -8.82
C ASP A 813 26.45 29.45 -8.11
N ARG A 814 27.03 28.49 -7.39
CA ARG A 814 26.30 27.43 -6.69
C ARG A 814 25.83 27.88 -5.31
N ASP A 815 24.55 27.66 -5.04
CA ASP A 815 23.90 27.79 -3.73
C ASP A 815 23.81 26.40 -3.06
N LEU A 816 22.96 26.23 -2.05
CA LEU A 816 22.78 24.97 -1.29
C LEU A 816 22.42 23.73 -2.13
N THR A 817 21.68 23.90 -3.22
CA THR A 817 21.13 22.78 -4.02
C THR A 817 21.25 22.95 -5.53
N PHE A 818 21.09 24.17 -6.05
CA PHE A 818 21.25 24.50 -7.47
C PHE A 818 22.06 25.80 -7.62
N ASN A 819 22.38 26.19 -8.84
CA ASN A 819 22.98 27.49 -9.09
C ASN A 819 21.97 28.66 -9.06
N ALA A 820 22.52 29.88 -9.01
CA ALA A 820 21.77 31.11 -8.90
C ALA A 820 20.82 31.33 -10.10
N ALA A 821 21.33 31.17 -11.33
CA ALA A 821 20.55 31.35 -12.55
C ALA A 821 19.29 30.46 -12.60
N TYR A 822 19.43 29.17 -12.30
CA TYR A 822 18.31 28.22 -12.30
C TYR A 822 17.25 28.61 -11.27
N THR A 823 17.69 28.92 -10.05
CA THR A 823 16.84 29.28 -8.91
C THR A 823 16.06 30.58 -9.17
N GLU A 824 16.70 31.58 -9.77
CA GLU A 824 16.07 32.86 -10.09
C GLU A 824 15.12 32.79 -11.30
N LEU A 825 15.47 32.03 -12.36
CA LEU A 825 14.59 31.81 -13.52
C LEU A 825 13.28 31.12 -13.13
N TRP A 826 13.36 30.16 -12.20
CA TRP A 826 12.20 29.53 -11.58
C TRP A 826 11.42 30.52 -10.70
N ARG A 827 12.05 31.07 -9.65
CA ARG A 827 11.36 31.86 -8.61
C ARG A 827 10.72 33.14 -9.15
N LYS A 828 11.33 33.78 -10.15
CA LYS A 828 10.77 34.98 -10.81
C LYS A 828 9.83 34.65 -11.98
N HIS A 829 9.46 33.37 -12.16
CA HIS A 829 8.54 32.87 -13.17
C HIS A 829 8.89 33.32 -14.60
N TYR A 830 10.15 33.14 -14.99
CA TYR A 830 10.61 33.36 -16.38
C TYR A 830 10.40 32.12 -17.27
N VAL A 831 10.33 30.94 -16.65
CA VAL A 831 9.92 29.68 -17.28
C VAL A 831 8.50 29.29 -16.86
N GLN A 832 7.76 28.65 -17.76
CA GLN A 832 6.41 28.13 -17.54
C GLN A 832 6.40 26.61 -17.76
N CYS A 833 6.91 25.88 -16.78
CA CYS A 833 6.90 24.42 -16.76
C CYS A 833 5.54 23.90 -16.25
N VAL A 834 5.23 22.62 -16.50
CA VAL A 834 4.00 21.99 -15.96
C VAL A 834 4.16 21.58 -14.50
N GLY A 835 5.40 21.33 -14.08
CA GLY A 835 5.67 20.84 -12.73
C GLY A 835 5.37 19.34 -12.61
N ALA A 836 5.11 18.90 -11.39
CA ALA A 836 4.28 17.71 -11.19
C ALA A 836 2.86 18.01 -11.74
N GLY A 837 2.26 19.15 -11.38
CA GLY A 837 0.95 19.54 -11.91
C GLY A 837 -0.16 18.52 -11.59
N PRO A 838 -1.28 18.49 -12.34
CA PRO A 838 -2.36 17.51 -12.13
C PRO A 838 -2.11 16.21 -12.91
N ALA A 839 -2.89 15.15 -12.63
CA ALA A 839 -3.03 13.96 -13.48
C ALA A 839 -3.38 14.30 -14.95
N GLU A 840 -4.24 15.30 -15.11
CA GLU A 840 -5.02 15.55 -16.32
C GLU A 840 -4.18 15.82 -17.57
N ILE A 841 -4.61 15.30 -18.72
CA ILE A 841 -3.98 15.58 -20.02
C ILE A 841 -4.06 17.09 -20.28
N GLN A 842 -2.91 17.73 -20.52
CA GLN A 842 -2.85 19.18 -20.71
C GLN A 842 -3.16 19.55 -22.16
N SER A 843 -3.92 20.63 -22.35
CA SER A 843 -4.20 21.19 -23.68
C SER A 843 -2.92 21.59 -24.41
N ALA A 844 -2.95 21.59 -25.74
CA ALA A 844 -1.86 22.11 -26.57
C ALA A 844 -1.48 23.54 -26.16
N TYR A 845 -0.17 23.84 -26.20
CA TYR A 845 0.43 25.12 -25.81
C TYR A 845 0.15 25.58 -24.35
N ALA A 846 -0.38 24.73 -23.45
CA ALA A 846 -0.67 25.13 -22.08
C ALA A 846 0.58 25.52 -21.25
N TRP A 847 1.73 24.91 -21.56
CA TRP A 847 3.03 25.13 -20.89
C TRP A 847 4.20 25.05 -21.88
N GLY A 848 5.43 25.14 -21.39
CA GLY A 848 6.65 24.98 -22.17
C GLY A 848 7.18 26.28 -22.78
N SER A 849 8.01 26.15 -23.82
CA SER A 849 8.71 27.27 -24.46
C SER A 849 7.78 28.36 -25.01
N HIS A 850 6.63 28.01 -25.61
CA HIS A 850 5.65 28.99 -26.11
C HIS A 850 5.10 29.93 -25.02
N ARG A 851 5.01 29.44 -23.78
CA ARG A 851 4.42 30.17 -22.63
C ARG A 851 5.45 30.85 -21.74
N SER A 852 6.73 30.61 -21.98
CA SER A 852 7.82 31.05 -21.11
C SER A 852 8.34 32.43 -21.50
N LYS A 853 8.29 33.38 -20.55
CA LYS A 853 8.72 34.78 -20.75
C LYS A 853 10.17 34.86 -21.24
N LEU A 854 11.05 33.99 -20.75
CA LEU A 854 12.45 33.90 -21.20
C LEU A 854 12.55 33.68 -22.71
N VAL A 855 11.84 32.68 -23.23
CA VAL A 855 11.85 32.35 -24.67
C VAL A 855 11.20 33.46 -25.49
N GLN A 856 10.13 34.08 -24.99
CA GLN A 856 9.46 35.19 -25.65
C GLN A 856 10.39 36.42 -25.80
N VAL A 857 11.13 36.79 -24.74
CA VAL A 857 12.13 37.87 -24.79
C VAL A 857 13.28 37.51 -25.73
N LEU A 858 13.86 36.31 -25.63
CA LEU A 858 14.97 35.89 -26.49
C LEU A 858 14.58 35.79 -27.97
N ARG A 859 13.32 35.43 -28.30
CA ARG A 859 12.79 35.44 -29.67
C ARG A 859 12.44 36.84 -30.20
N ALA A 860 12.12 37.79 -29.32
CA ALA A 860 11.89 39.20 -29.69
C ALA A 860 13.20 39.99 -29.86
N GLY A 861 14.30 39.52 -29.27
CA GLY A 861 15.59 40.21 -29.21
C GLY A 861 15.77 40.95 -27.88
N HIS A 862 17.02 41.05 -27.41
CA HIS A 862 17.33 41.66 -26.12
C HIS A 862 18.64 42.47 -26.22
N HIS A 863 18.50 43.78 -26.45
CA HIS A 863 19.62 44.69 -26.77
C HIS A 863 20.48 44.10 -27.90
N ASP A 864 21.81 44.15 -27.78
CA ASP A 864 22.74 43.64 -28.80
C ASP A 864 23.00 42.12 -28.73
N VAL A 865 22.35 41.40 -27.82
CA VAL A 865 22.54 39.94 -27.64
C VAL A 865 22.03 39.18 -28.87
N LYS A 866 22.90 38.35 -29.45
CA LYS A 866 22.61 37.51 -30.63
C LYS A 866 22.98 36.06 -30.34
N LEU A 867 21.96 35.25 -30.06
CA LEU A 867 22.09 33.80 -29.96
C LEU A 867 22.07 33.16 -31.35
N SER A 868 22.88 32.12 -31.53
CA SER A 868 22.71 31.19 -32.65
C SER A 868 21.41 30.38 -32.52
N ALA A 869 20.95 29.79 -33.63
CA ALA A 869 19.80 28.90 -33.62
C ALA A 869 19.98 27.68 -32.69
N GLU A 870 21.23 27.19 -32.55
CA GLU A 870 21.56 26.11 -31.62
C GLU A 870 21.40 26.53 -30.16
N GLU A 871 21.98 27.68 -29.78
CA GLU A 871 21.89 28.21 -28.41
C GLU A 871 20.44 28.50 -28.00
N LEU A 872 19.67 29.14 -28.87
CA LEU A 872 18.24 29.35 -28.64
C LEU A 872 17.47 28.03 -28.55
N GLY A 873 17.81 27.05 -29.41
CA GLY A 873 17.22 25.71 -29.40
C GLY A 873 17.50 24.91 -28.13
N ARG A 874 18.69 25.07 -27.52
CA ARG A 874 19.02 24.47 -26.21
C ARG A 874 18.17 25.05 -25.08
N ILE A 875 17.97 26.37 -25.05
CA ILE A 875 17.09 27.04 -24.07
C ILE A 875 15.62 26.62 -24.26
N ILE A 876 15.12 26.59 -25.49
CA ILE A 876 13.77 26.11 -25.84
C ILE A 876 13.58 24.66 -25.34
N THR A 877 14.50 23.77 -25.69
CA THR A 877 14.40 22.35 -25.38
C THR A 877 14.47 22.09 -23.87
N TRP A 878 15.31 22.81 -23.12
CA TRP A 878 15.37 22.71 -21.66
C TRP A 878 14.02 23.03 -21.00
N VAL A 879 13.36 24.09 -21.43
CA VAL A 879 12.03 24.49 -20.92
C VAL A 879 10.96 23.46 -21.30
N ASP A 880 10.97 22.98 -22.54
CA ASP A 880 10.05 21.95 -23.02
C ASP A 880 10.22 20.59 -22.30
N LEU A 881 11.43 20.27 -21.82
CA LEU A 881 11.72 19.08 -21.02
C LEU A 881 11.32 19.20 -19.53
N ASN A 882 10.48 20.18 -19.18
CA ASN A 882 10.07 20.49 -17.80
C ASN A 882 11.22 21.01 -16.92
N ALA A 883 12.22 21.67 -17.53
CA ALA A 883 13.36 22.35 -16.90
C ALA A 883 14.19 21.54 -15.88
N PRO A 884 14.78 20.38 -16.26
CA PRO A 884 15.69 19.63 -15.42
C PRO A 884 16.99 20.41 -15.11
N TYR A 885 17.57 20.21 -13.92
CA TYR A 885 18.88 20.76 -13.52
C TYR A 885 19.95 19.67 -13.51
N TYR A 886 19.86 18.70 -12.58
CA TYR A 886 20.79 17.58 -12.48
C TYR A 886 20.49 16.49 -13.51
N ALA A 887 21.54 15.98 -14.14
CA ALA A 887 21.46 14.89 -15.10
C ALA A 887 21.54 13.49 -14.44
N THR A 888 21.92 13.41 -13.14
CA THR A 888 22.11 12.15 -12.39
C THR A 888 21.62 12.26 -10.94
N TYR A 889 21.09 11.15 -10.43
CA TYR A 889 20.69 10.96 -9.03
C TYR A 889 21.90 10.69 -8.11
N ASN A 890 23.07 10.39 -8.67
CA ASN A 890 24.27 10.08 -7.88
C ASN A 890 24.77 11.33 -7.11
N CYS A 891 25.21 11.13 -5.86
CA CYS A 891 25.47 12.21 -4.91
C CYS A 891 26.92 12.28 -4.43
N ALA A 892 27.42 13.50 -4.25
CA ALA A 892 28.66 13.76 -3.51
C ALA A 892 28.42 13.76 -1.99
N TYR A 893 27.28 14.28 -1.52
CA TYR A 893 27.04 14.59 -0.11
C TYR A 893 25.70 13.99 0.38
N PRO A 894 25.55 12.65 0.45
CA PRO A 894 24.26 12.00 0.69
C PRO A 894 23.56 12.42 1.99
N GLU A 895 24.30 12.79 3.04
CA GLU A 895 23.75 13.20 4.34
C GLU A 895 23.38 14.69 4.43
N SER A 896 23.79 15.49 3.45
CA SER A 896 23.54 16.94 3.39
C SER A 896 22.07 17.27 3.12
N VAL A 897 21.68 18.54 3.23
CA VAL A 897 20.37 18.97 2.71
C VAL A 897 20.30 18.68 1.20
N SER A 898 19.20 18.08 0.74
CA SER A 898 18.95 17.65 -0.65
C SER A 898 19.93 16.62 -1.26
N GLY A 899 20.95 16.14 -0.53
CA GLY A 899 22.03 15.32 -1.08
C GLY A 899 23.09 16.09 -1.88
N ARG A 900 22.94 17.42 -2.00
CA ARG A 900 23.73 18.31 -2.88
C ARG A 900 24.58 19.35 -2.14
N CYS A 901 24.26 19.68 -0.90
CA CYS A 901 24.94 20.77 -0.18
C CYS A 901 26.34 20.34 0.30
N PRO A 902 27.40 21.16 0.09
CA PRO A 902 28.75 20.85 0.55
C PRO A 902 28.97 21.09 2.05
N LEU A 903 28.01 21.73 2.74
CA LEU A 903 28.05 21.93 4.18
C LEU A 903 27.38 20.74 4.89
N THR A 904 27.99 20.30 5.98
CA THR A 904 27.34 19.35 6.91
C THR A 904 26.11 19.98 7.55
N ARG A 905 25.14 19.15 8.00
CA ARG A 905 23.92 19.66 8.67
C ARG A 905 24.24 20.60 9.86
N PRO A 906 25.25 20.35 10.73
CA PRO A 906 25.63 21.30 11.78
C PRO A 906 26.22 22.62 11.27
N GLN A 907 27.07 22.59 10.23
CA GLN A 907 27.64 23.82 9.64
C GLN A 907 26.55 24.70 9.00
N LEU A 908 25.58 24.08 8.32
CA LEU A 908 24.45 24.81 7.74
C LEU A 908 23.51 25.33 8.83
N ALA A 909 23.26 24.57 9.89
CA ALA A 909 22.50 25.04 11.05
C ALA A 909 23.16 26.28 11.69
N ARG A 910 24.46 26.20 11.98
CA ARG A 910 25.23 27.33 12.53
C ARG A 910 25.23 28.55 11.61
N LEU A 911 25.35 28.35 10.29
CA LEU A 911 25.25 29.45 9.33
C LEU A 911 23.85 30.09 9.34
N CYS A 912 22.77 29.32 9.53
CA CYS A 912 21.41 29.85 9.68
C CYS A 912 21.22 30.65 10.98
N GLU A 913 21.86 30.23 12.09
CA GLU A 913 21.87 30.99 13.35
C GLU A 913 22.50 32.38 13.17
N LEU A 914 23.68 32.42 12.53
CA LEU A 914 24.48 33.62 12.30
C LEU A 914 23.78 34.62 11.37
N VAL A 915 23.26 34.17 10.22
CA VAL A 915 22.67 35.09 9.23
C VAL A 915 21.21 35.42 9.52
N GLY A 916 20.47 34.53 10.19
CA GLY A 916 19.05 34.69 10.48
C GLY A 916 18.12 34.65 9.25
N PRO A 917 16.86 35.12 9.40
CA PRO A 917 15.88 35.11 8.32
C PRO A 917 16.36 35.88 7.06
N PRO A 918 16.08 35.37 5.85
CA PRO A 918 15.16 34.27 5.54
C PRO A 918 15.76 32.86 5.69
N MET A 919 17.05 32.72 6.00
CA MET A 919 17.73 31.42 6.02
C MET A 919 17.60 30.75 7.40
N VAL A 920 16.45 30.09 7.62
CA VAL A 920 16.09 29.50 8.93
C VAL A 920 16.25 27.98 8.92
N TRP A 921 17.11 27.43 9.77
CA TRP A 921 17.26 25.99 9.92
C TRP A 921 16.04 25.35 10.59
N ARG A 922 15.47 24.32 9.94
CA ARG A 922 14.39 23.46 10.48
C ARG A 922 14.63 21.99 10.14
N GLY A 923 15.89 21.60 9.99
CA GLY A 923 16.25 20.29 9.42
C GLY A 923 15.66 20.13 8.02
N GLU A 924 14.83 19.11 7.83
CA GLU A 924 14.24 18.77 6.53
C GLU A 924 13.01 19.63 6.17
N GLY A 925 12.46 20.42 7.11
CA GLY A 925 11.40 21.39 6.87
C GLY A 925 11.89 22.84 6.69
N SER A 926 13.11 23.02 6.19
CA SER A 926 13.73 24.35 6.01
C SER A 926 13.14 25.07 4.79
N PRO A 927 12.99 26.42 4.79
CA PRO A 927 12.37 27.12 3.67
C PRO A 927 13.17 26.91 2.37
N PHE A 928 14.49 26.80 2.47
CA PHE A 928 15.40 26.60 1.36
C PHE A 928 15.50 25.16 0.81
N ASN A 929 14.73 24.19 1.33
CA ASN A 929 14.56 22.89 0.67
C ASN A 929 13.11 22.59 0.26
N ASN A 930 12.26 23.63 0.19
CA ASN A 930 10.82 23.52 -0.04
C ASN A 930 10.30 24.51 -1.11
N PHE A 931 9.66 24.00 -2.16
CA PHE A 931 9.16 24.76 -3.30
C PHE A 931 8.21 25.91 -2.92
N GLY A 932 7.33 25.70 -1.93
CA GLY A 932 6.33 26.68 -1.52
C GLY A 932 6.87 27.83 -0.66
N SER A 933 8.11 27.74 -0.18
CA SER A 933 8.70 28.70 0.76
C SER A 933 10.15 29.10 0.46
N HIS A 934 10.70 28.68 -0.69
CA HIS A 934 12.08 28.97 -1.05
C HIS A 934 12.35 30.48 -1.16
N PRO A 935 13.28 31.05 -0.37
CA PRO A 935 13.45 32.49 -0.33
C PRO A 935 14.08 33.07 -1.61
N GLY A 936 14.79 32.24 -2.37
CA GLY A 936 15.60 32.65 -3.52
C GLY A 936 17.05 32.29 -3.29
N ILE A 937 17.95 32.96 -4.01
CA ILE A 937 19.38 32.79 -3.82
C ILE A 937 19.83 33.38 -2.48
N MET A 938 20.70 32.65 -1.78
CA MET A 938 21.17 32.99 -0.43
C MET A 938 22.70 32.91 -0.34
N ILE A 939 23.32 31.93 -1.00
CA ILE A 939 24.76 31.66 -0.93
C ILE A 939 25.37 31.64 -2.34
N SER A 940 26.60 32.16 -2.47
CA SER A 940 27.49 31.80 -3.57
C SER A 940 28.72 31.08 -3.00
N PHE A 941 28.79 29.76 -3.20
CA PHE A 941 30.01 29.01 -2.89
C PHE A 941 31.15 29.32 -3.86
N ASP A 942 30.86 29.83 -5.06
CA ASP A 942 31.89 30.25 -6.02
C ASP A 942 32.56 31.56 -5.59
N ARG A 943 31.79 32.50 -5.04
CA ARG A 943 32.22 33.83 -4.58
C ARG A 943 31.63 34.14 -3.19
N PRO A 944 32.16 33.53 -2.10
CA PRO A 944 31.59 33.62 -0.76
C PRO A 944 31.23 35.02 -0.28
N GLY A 945 32.08 36.02 -0.53
CA GLY A 945 31.85 37.42 -0.14
C GLY A 945 30.74 38.17 -0.92
N LEU A 946 30.11 37.54 -1.92
CA LEU A 946 28.93 38.05 -2.64
C LEU A 946 27.63 37.33 -2.22
N SER A 947 27.69 36.40 -1.26
CA SER A 947 26.52 35.63 -0.80
C SER A 947 25.43 36.53 -0.23
N PRO A 948 24.19 36.53 -0.80
CA PRO A 948 23.11 37.39 -0.33
C PRO A 948 22.81 37.34 1.17
N CYS A 949 22.96 36.19 1.84
CA CYS A 949 22.73 36.05 3.28
C CYS A 949 23.66 36.94 4.14
N LEU A 950 24.84 37.31 3.63
CA LEU A 950 25.79 38.18 4.34
C LEU A 950 25.33 39.66 4.38
N SER A 951 24.29 40.05 3.62
CA SER A 951 23.73 41.41 3.66
C SER A 951 22.95 41.73 4.95
N ASN A 952 22.66 40.72 5.77
CA ASN A 952 22.01 40.91 7.08
C ASN A 952 22.97 41.54 8.12
N PHE A 953 24.29 41.41 7.94
CA PHE A 953 25.28 42.07 8.79
C PHE A 953 25.48 43.53 8.35
N LYS A 954 25.41 44.46 9.30
CA LYS A 954 25.60 45.89 9.07
C LYS A 954 27.08 46.32 9.06
N ASP A 955 27.93 45.53 9.71
CA ASP A 955 29.37 45.75 9.81
C ASP A 955 30.09 44.49 9.29
N LYS A 956 31.18 44.69 8.55
CA LYS A 956 32.01 43.59 8.00
C LYS A 956 33.23 43.27 8.87
N SER A 957 33.39 43.96 9.99
CA SER A 957 34.33 43.64 11.06
C SER A 957 33.69 42.81 12.20
N ASP A 958 32.40 42.54 12.10
CA ASP A 958 31.65 41.70 13.05
C ASP A 958 32.22 40.26 13.06
N PRO A 959 32.57 39.70 14.24
CA PRO A 959 33.00 38.31 14.36
C PRO A 959 32.01 37.30 13.77
N GLU A 960 30.69 37.58 13.84
CA GLU A 960 29.66 36.69 13.29
C GLU A 960 29.60 36.76 11.76
N TYR A 961 29.86 37.93 11.15
CA TYR A 961 30.07 38.06 9.70
C TYR A 961 31.28 37.24 9.24
N HIS A 962 32.38 37.30 10.02
CA HIS A 962 33.59 36.52 9.72
C HIS A 962 33.38 35.00 9.90
N GLU A 963 32.63 34.55 10.90
CA GLU A 963 32.25 33.14 11.06
C GLU A 963 31.37 32.67 9.89
N ALA A 964 30.33 33.45 9.54
CA ALA A 964 29.42 33.14 8.45
C ALA A 964 30.14 33.05 7.09
N LEU A 965 30.99 34.02 6.77
CA LEU A 965 31.83 34.00 5.58
C LEU A 965 32.81 32.81 5.59
N GLY A 966 33.37 32.47 6.76
CA GLY A 966 34.24 31.31 6.96
C GLY A 966 33.55 29.98 6.67
N LEU A 967 32.29 29.81 7.12
CA LEU A 967 31.47 28.62 6.83
C LEU A 967 31.18 28.49 5.33
N ILE A 968 30.84 29.59 4.64
CA ILE A 968 30.61 29.57 3.18
C ILE A 968 31.91 29.25 2.43
N GLN A 969 33.05 29.82 2.87
CA GLN A 969 34.36 29.49 2.32
C GLN A 969 34.78 28.03 2.59
N ALA A 970 34.36 27.43 3.72
CA ALA A 970 34.54 26.00 3.96
C ALA A 970 33.74 25.13 2.96
N GLY A 971 32.51 25.55 2.61
CA GLY A 971 31.73 24.94 1.53
C GLY A 971 32.43 25.04 0.17
N LYS A 972 33.00 26.21 -0.17
CA LYS A 972 33.84 26.40 -1.37
C LYS A 972 35.04 25.43 -1.39
N ASN A 973 35.73 25.29 -0.26
CA ASN A 973 36.89 24.40 -0.14
C ASN A 973 36.48 22.92 -0.27
N MET A 974 35.35 22.51 0.33
CA MET A 974 34.80 21.17 0.19
C MET A 974 34.44 20.83 -1.27
N LEU A 975 33.86 21.78 -2.01
CA LEU A 975 33.57 21.62 -3.45
C LEU A 975 34.83 21.50 -4.32
N ALA A 976 35.98 22.03 -3.88
CA ALA A 976 37.25 21.86 -4.58
C ALA A 976 37.92 20.50 -4.28
N ILE A 977 37.72 19.95 -3.08
CA ILE A 977 38.24 18.63 -2.67
C ILE A 977 37.35 17.49 -3.20
N ARG A 978 36.03 17.68 -3.17
CA ARG A 978 35.02 16.70 -3.55
C ARG A 978 33.95 17.38 -4.40
N PRO A 979 34.09 17.42 -5.73
CA PRO A 979 33.16 18.15 -6.59
C PRO A 979 31.70 17.65 -6.51
N ALA A 980 30.74 18.55 -6.67
CA ALA A 980 29.31 18.23 -6.75
C ALA A 980 28.91 17.61 -8.09
N ALA A 981 27.70 17.05 -8.19
CA ALA A 981 27.24 16.26 -9.36
C ALA A 981 27.06 17.07 -10.67
N ASP A 982 27.17 18.40 -10.60
CA ASP A 982 27.15 19.36 -11.71
C ASP A 982 28.55 19.93 -12.04
N MET A 983 29.62 19.40 -11.42
CA MET A 983 31.01 19.83 -11.63
C MET A 983 31.86 18.82 -12.42
N PRO A 984 32.88 19.30 -13.17
CA PRO A 984 33.97 18.46 -13.62
C PRO A 984 34.68 17.77 -12.45
N GLY A 985 35.09 16.51 -12.63
CA GLY A 985 35.75 15.73 -11.57
C GLY A 985 34.81 15.16 -10.50
N PHE A 986 33.49 15.23 -10.68
CA PHE A 986 32.52 14.57 -9.81
C PHE A 986 32.79 13.07 -9.65
N VAL A 987 32.76 12.60 -8.41
CA VAL A 987 32.77 11.18 -8.05
C VAL A 987 31.64 10.93 -7.05
N ALA A 988 30.78 9.95 -7.35
CA ALA A 988 29.68 9.54 -6.49
C ALA A 988 30.18 9.00 -5.13
N CYS A 989 29.36 9.08 -4.09
CA CYS A 989 29.68 8.44 -2.81
C CYS A 989 29.79 6.91 -2.95
N ALA A 990 30.53 6.25 -2.04
CA ALA A 990 30.74 4.80 -2.08
C ALA A 990 29.43 3.99 -2.05
N GLU A 991 28.40 4.54 -1.41
CA GLU A 991 27.04 3.99 -1.37
C GLU A 991 26.41 3.94 -2.78
N ASP A 992 26.41 5.06 -3.51
CA ASP A 992 25.89 5.13 -4.88
C ASP A 992 26.74 4.32 -5.87
N GLN A 993 28.06 4.25 -5.67
CA GLN A 993 28.93 3.35 -6.43
C GLN A 993 28.55 1.87 -6.23
N ARG A 994 28.21 1.45 -5.00
CA ARG A 994 27.74 0.08 -4.71
C ARG A 994 26.41 -0.22 -5.40
N ARG A 995 25.49 0.74 -5.45
CA ARG A 995 24.18 0.60 -6.11
C ARG A 995 24.29 0.50 -7.63
N GLU A 996 25.10 1.36 -8.27
CA GLU A 996 25.38 1.26 -9.71
C GLU A 996 26.12 -0.05 -10.05
N ALA A 997 26.98 -0.56 -9.16
CA ALA A 997 27.60 -1.88 -9.32
C ALA A 997 26.56 -3.02 -9.21
N LYS A 998 25.62 -2.97 -8.25
CA LYS A 998 24.48 -3.90 -8.14
C LYS A 998 23.64 -3.88 -9.42
N TYR A 999 23.32 -2.69 -9.94
CA TYR A 999 22.59 -2.53 -11.21
C TYR A 999 23.36 -3.13 -12.40
N ALA A 1000 24.66 -2.82 -12.54
CA ALA A 1000 25.48 -3.33 -13.64
C ALA A 1000 25.60 -4.87 -13.64
N GLU A 1001 25.72 -5.48 -12.46
CA GLU A 1001 25.77 -6.94 -12.30
C GLU A 1001 24.41 -7.60 -12.57
N ARG A 1002 23.30 -7.07 -12.04
CA ARG A 1002 21.96 -7.56 -12.38
C ARG A 1002 21.68 -7.47 -13.88
N ALA A 1003 22.08 -6.37 -14.53
CA ALA A 1003 21.98 -6.22 -15.98
C ALA A 1003 22.86 -7.23 -16.76
N ARG A 1004 23.99 -7.68 -16.18
CA ARG A 1004 24.82 -8.76 -16.75
C ARG A 1004 24.12 -10.12 -16.65
N ILE A 1005 23.44 -10.40 -15.55
CA ILE A 1005 22.64 -11.62 -15.34
C ILE A 1005 21.44 -11.64 -16.31
N GLU A 1006 20.73 -10.52 -16.49
CA GLU A 1006 19.64 -10.37 -17.46
C GLU A 1006 20.11 -10.68 -18.90
N ARG A 1007 21.27 -10.14 -19.30
CA ARG A 1007 21.87 -10.47 -20.62
C ARG A 1007 22.23 -11.95 -20.75
N ARG A 1008 22.82 -12.57 -19.71
CA ARG A 1008 23.14 -14.01 -19.67
C ARG A 1008 21.88 -14.87 -19.86
N ASN A 1009 20.78 -14.53 -19.19
CA ASN A 1009 19.54 -15.30 -19.25
C ASN A 1009 18.90 -15.23 -20.65
N ARG A 1010 18.98 -14.09 -21.31
CA ARG A 1010 18.55 -13.92 -22.71
C ARG A 1010 19.45 -14.63 -23.71
N GLU A 1011 20.76 -14.68 -23.46
CA GLU A 1011 21.69 -15.52 -24.22
C GLU A 1011 21.32 -17.00 -24.11
N ALA A 1012 20.89 -17.45 -22.93
CA ALA A 1012 20.40 -18.80 -22.71
C ALA A 1012 19.11 -19.08 -23.51
N MET A 1013 18.14 -18.16 -23.48
CA MET A 1013 16.92 -18.24 -24.31
C MET A 1013 17.24 -18.34 -25.81
N ARG A 1014 18.11 -17.48 -26.34
CA ARG A 1014 18.52 -17.48 -27.76
C ARG A 1014 19.21 -18.77 -28.18
N SER A 1015 20.00 -19.36 -27.28
CA SER A 1015 20.72 -20.62 -27.52
C SER A 1015 19.89 -21.87 -27.21
N GLY A 1016 18.65 -21.75 -26.73
CA GLY A 1016 17.82 -22.87 -26.29
C GLY A 1016 18.35 -23.59 -25.04
N THR A 1017 19.20 -22.94 -24.25
CA THR A 1017 19.78 -23.47 -23.01
C THR A 1017 19.02 -22.96 -21.78
N ARG A 1018 19.37 -23.45 -20.58
CA ARG A 1018 18.76 -23.06 -19.30
C ARG A 1018 19.77 -22.34 -18.42
N ALA A 1019 19.46 -21.11 -18.02
CA ALA A 1019 20.20 -20.34 -17.02
C ALA A 1019 19.33 -20.09 -15.79
N TYR A 1020 19.72 -20.67 -14.65
CA TYR A 1020 19.06 -20.49 -13.34
C TYR A 1020 19.70 -19.33 -12.56
N ASP A 1021 19.09 -18.91 -11.45
CA ASP A 1021 19.80 -18.14 -10.42
C ASP A 1021 21.03 -18.93 -9.92
N ALA A 1022 22.01 -18.22 -9.35
CA ALA A 1022 23.12 -18.89 -8.66
C ALA A 1022 22.62 -19.49 -7.34
N ASN A 1023 23.08 -20.69 -7.00
CA ASN A 1023 22.79 -21.31 -5.71
C ASN A 1023 23.44 -20.48 -4.58
N PRO A 1024 22.71 -20.05 -3.54
CA PRO A 1024 23.30 -19.27 -2.43
C PRO A 1024 24.51 -19.94 -1.78
N GLU A 1025 24.58 -21.27 -1.76
CA GLU A 1025 25.71 -22.02 -1.20
C GLU A 1025 27.02 -21.81 -1.99
N ASP A 1026 26.96 -21.67 -3.32
CA ASP A 1026 28.13 -21.35 -4.17
C ASP A 1026 28.62 -19.90 -3.97
N LEU A 1027 27.73 -18.98 -3.57
CA LEU A 1027 28.03 -17.56 -3.42
C LEU A 1027 28.84 -17.24 -2.15
N SER A 1028 28.98 -18.20 -1.23
CA SER A 1028 29.82 -18.14 -0.03
C SER A 1028 31.31 -17.82 -0.28
N THR A 1029 31.74 -17.79 -1.56
CA THR A 1029 33.13 -17.59 -1.99
C THR A 1029 33.40 -16.25 -2.69
N ARG A 1030 32.43 -15.33 -2.82
CA ARG A 1030 32.57 -14.15 -3.72
C ARG A 1030 32.16 -12.77 -3.20
N PHE A 1031 31.88 -12.61 -1.91
CA PHE A 1031 31.75 -11.30 -1.28
C PHE A 1031 32.63 -11.18 -0.03
N GLU A 1032 33.95 -11.13 -0.24
CA GLU A 1032 34.85 -10.52 0.74
C GLU A 1032 34.50 -9.03 0.86
N THR A 1033 33.88 -8.65 1.97
CA THR A 1033 33.82 -7.25 2.39
C THR A 1033 35.24 -6.73 2.60
N PRO A 1034 35.61 -5.53 2.11
CA PRO A 1034 36.91 -4.94 2.43
C PRO A 1034 37.04 -4.77 3.95
N ASN A 1035 37.89 -5.57 4.59
CA ASN A 1035 38.01 -5.62 6.05
C ASN A 1035 38.44 -4.26 6.63
N ALA A 1036 37.69 -3.78 7.62
CA ALA A 1036 37.93 -2.51 8.31
C ALA A 1036 39.16 -2.52 9.26
N GLU A 1037 40.03 -3.53 9.18
CA GLU A 1037 41.14 -3.79 10.10
C GLU A 1037 42.51 -3.75 9.39
N SER A 1038 42.73 -2.78 8.50
CA SER A 1038 44.03 -2.55 7.82
C SER A 1038 44.50 -1.10 7.88
N ALA A 1039 44.33 -0.46 9.05
CA ALA A 1039 44.67 0.95 9.29
C ALA A 1039 45.45 1.19 10.61
N ILE A 1040 46.20 0.20 11.10
CA ILE A 1040 47.12 0.32 12.25
C ILE A 1040 48.47 -0.32 11.89
N GLU A 1041 49.57 0.30 12.34
CA GLU A 1041 50.96 -0.16 12.25
C GLU A 1041 51.57 -0.47 10.86
N LYS A 1042 52.20 0.57 10.28
CA LYS A 1042 53.68 0.57 10.15
C LYS A 1042 54.25 1.98 9.99
N GLU A 1043 55.34 2.24 10.70
CA GLU A 1043 56.04 3.53 10.75
C GLU A 1043 57.12 3.66 9.66
N SER A 1044 57.73 4.85 9.61
CA SER A 1044 59.04 5.18 9.01
C SER A 1044 59.17 5.12 7.48
N LEU A 1045 58.84 6.23 6.80
CA LEU A 1045 59.82 7.28 6.49
C LEU A 1045 59.16 8.58 5.97
#